data_AF-A0AAW0A4K5-F1
#
_entry.id   AF-A0AAW0A4K5-F1
#
_cell.length_a   1.000
_cell.length_b   1.000
_cell.length_c   1.000
_cell.angle_alpha   90.00
_cell.angle_beta   90.00
_cell.angle_gamma   90.00
#
_symmetry.space_group_name_H-M   'P 1'
#
loop_
_entity.id
_entity.type
_entity.pdbx_description
1 polymer ?
#
loop_
_entity_poly.entity_id
_entity_poly.type
_entity_poly.pdbx_seq_one_letter_code
_entity_poly.pdbx_strand_id
1 'polypeptide(L)'
;FGHPGCGRPRAGHESFVVVDVDYIHEVAVDFCGCEREIESGEDRIQLLRYRWFPATHQTLKGKTTMYDYYSAVEKLTDGTGGPLPYRYREFLRVTRMFRHLLMLKRGGRGHALSGVNGTQAGELAIRCPACPRPGINLPENWEAIVPELRYLYTFFLALDACFRLKRRLVSSALRDPALGAGWSYFCEPEPYRQYLLTVTNQTEMSTCSGLAALDYANTKFSRGYSVTGVGMGVCARHEFVQPTGVGDLQKGERYANMDWITACILRFIHARLPKVISYDIVCQWFKNLLERLKDLPPLVRLTLILHIVAFVIPKMHIHAHTLKCQLCFSLNYLAGAGQTDGEGIERPWANIGGVASSTREMGPGSRADVLDDHWAFWNWCKLITLGELLRKRLDKATRERDIQKEAFDAFTAEQGERVVGWEKMVVEYEADTSNAKNPYEVTTSALKESDVRLKLAEEEAADAAKGVPSLHDVSPSSFVHNGLELEDQQRRLRVQIELKKAGTTTQQIDIIALRRTLSRGIVRFRKLQATYSPGALQALARRGGEAEELPETTPLMLPSALTPEEREVGCVAGVQHIEQLLRHAQCSESLMRLRNQLHIKSRYFDYKALHARHQGANTRTRSLVARNESKIRLHSEKYQAAWDALRLLAGGDVSTVGWRRLRKEDVRTMEDPEELTKRQALRARQDATRQERIRRLQEEGEDVRMHEEEAQGEEEEAVANPAENRREVSWIWTEAGTTGTDAELEDALRIEWTKARARSRRWTEEVGLLKEEHRRALISFEHEAVKWENRVKDIPVGGVEVGFAQGAIAYALGQAAMYRKLAARLDVSMTEIHRGRGRKRMPAMPAAADEEEAAGSDDDDDEDDDEAAGGVASDEEFFMGGEVEE
;
A
#
# COMPACT_ATOMS: atom_id res chain seq x y z
N PHE A 1 -34.43 -7.58 44.71
CA PHE A 1 -33.03 -7.11 44.77
C PHE A 1 -32.63 -6.77 46.20
N GLY A 2 -31.34 -6.84 46.53
CA GLY A 2 -30.79 -6.59 47.88
C GLY A 2 -30.25 -7.85 48.57
N HIS A 3 -30.21 -7.89 49.91
CA HIS A 3 -29.65 -9.06 50.59
C HIS A 3 -30.65 -10.25 50.61
N PRO A 4 -30.17 -11.52 50.57
CA PRO A 4 -31.03 -12.69 50.74
C PRO A 4 -31.81 -12.63 52.05
N GLY A 5 -33.10 -12.99 52.02
CA GLY A 5 -33.96 -12.98 53.22
C GLY A 5 -34.35 -11.58 53.72
N CYS A 6 -34.44 -10.59 52.82
CA CYS A 6 -34.88 -9.23 53.14
C CYS A 6 -36.22 -9.23 53.91
N GLY A 7 -36.22 -8.73 55.15
CA GLY A 7 -37.41 -8.62 55.98
C GLY A 7 -38.26 -7.36 55.71
N ARG A 8 -37.80 -6.47 54.83
CA ARG A 8 -38.50 -5.23 54.43
C ARG A 8 -38.35 -4.99 52.91
N PRO A 9 -38.94 -5.83 52.05
CA PRO A 9 -38.97 -5.54 50.62
C PRO A 9 -39.77 -4.25 50.38
N ARG A 10 -39.28 -3.41 49.48
CA ARG A 10 -39.94 -2.20 48.98
C ARG A 10 -40.27 -2.44 47.52
N ALA A 11 -41.56 -2.38 47.18
CA ALA A 11 -42.01 -2.53 45.80
C ALA A 11 -41.33 -1.50 44.88
N GLY A 12 -40.82 -2.00 43.75
CA GLY A 12 -40.33 -1.20 42.63
C GLY A 12 -41.43 -0.98 41.59
N HIS A 13 -41.04 -0.88 40.31
CA HIS A 13 -42.00 -0.72 39.22
C HIS A 13 -42.59 -2.09 38.83
N GLU A 14 -43.90 -2.17 38.66
CA GLU A 14 -44.60 -3.42 38.29
C GLU A 14 -44.33 -3.82 36.82
N SER A 15 -44.06 -2.85 35.95
CA SER A 15 -43.64 -3.04 34.56
C SER A 15 -42.20 -2.57 34.33
N PHE A 16 -41.26 -3.13 35.09
CA PHE A 16 -39.84 -2.85 34.90
C PHE A 16 -39.36 -3.53 33.62
N VAL A 17 -38.88 -2.76 32.65
CA VAL A 17 -38.45 -3.29 31.34
C VAL A 17 -37.00 -3.76 31.41
N VAL A 18 -36.77 -5.01 31.05
CA VAL A 18 -35.43 -5.62 30.91
C VAL A 18 -35.23 -5.96 29.44
N VAL A 19 -34.20 -5.37 28.83
CA VAL A 19 -33.73 -5.76 27.49
C VAL A 19 -32.56 -6.73 27.70
N ASP A 20 -32.82 -8.01 27.50
CA ASP A 20 -31.81 -9.08 27.55
C ASP A 20 -31.13 -9.25 26.17
N VAL A 21 -30.23 -10.22 26.04
CA VAL A 21 -29.48 -10.51 24.80
C VAL A 21 -30.40 -10.88 23.65
N ASP A 22 -31.49 -11.59 23.94
CA ASP A 22 -32.39 -12.18 22.95
C ASP A 22 -33.85 -11.67 23.04
N TYR A 23 -34.25 -11.06 24.16
CA TYR A 23 -35.67 -10.74 24.45
C TYR A 23 -35.86 -9.43 25.23
N ILE A 24 -37.04 -8.82 25.09
CA ILE A 24 -37.53 -7.72 25.94
C ILE A 24 -38.57 -8.28 26.90
N HIS A 25 -38.35 -8.07 28.19
CA HIS A 25 -39.23 -8.55 29.26
C HIS A 25 -39.80 -7.38 30.05
N GLU A 26 -41.07 -7.50 30.45
CA GLU A 26 -41.65 -6.69 31.53
C GLU A 26 -41.75 -7.56 32.78
N VAL A 27 -41.14 -7.10 33.85
CA VAL A 27 -41.08 -7.82 35.13
C VAL A 27 -41.43 -6.90 36.28
N ALA A 28 -42.06 -7.44 37.32
CA ALA A 28 -42.19 -6.75 38.59
C ALA A 28 -40.92 -6.95 39.40
N VAL A 29 -40.41 -5.87 40.01
CA VAL A 29 -39.19 -5.92 40.82
C VAL A 29 -39.42 -5.34 42.21
N ASP A 30 -38.90 -6.02 43.22
CA ASP A 30 -38.82 -5.49 44.59
C ASP A 30 -37.38 -5.14 44.93
N PHE A 31 -37.17 -4.01 45.59
CA PHE A 31 -35.89 -3.60 46.15
C PHE A 31 -35.84 -3.88 47.65
N CYS A 32 -34.64 -3.98 48.22
CA CYS A 32 -34.47 -4.06 49.65
C CYS A 32 -34.63 -2.66 50.24
N GLY A 33 -35.60 -2.50 51.16
CA GLY A 33 -35.88 -1.27 51.88
C GLY A 33 -35.32 -1.25 53.31
N CYS A 34 -34.42 -2.18 53.66
CA CYS A 34 -33.79 -2.18 54.98
C CYS A 34 -32.88 -0.95 55.16
N GLU A 35 -33.12 -0.18 56.23
CA GLU A 35 -32.45 1.09 56.59
C GLU A 35 -30.95 0.99 56.87
N ARG A 36 -30.35 -0.20 56.83
CA ARG A 36 -28.89 -0.32 56.82
C ARG A 36 -28.39 0.18 55.47
N GLU A 37 -28.21 1.49 55.33
CA GLU A 37 -27.62 2.16 54.17
C GLU A 37 -26.30 1.50 53.73
N ILE A 38 -25.59 0.86 54.66
CA ILE A 38 -24.31 0.16 54.43
C ILE A 38 -24.51 -1.21 53.73
N GLU A 39 -25.60 -1.93 53.99
CA GLU A 39 -25.80 -3.30 53.47
C GLU A 39 -26.68 -3.34 52.22
N SER A 40 -27.71 -2.50 52.13
CA SER A 40 -28.70 -2.55 51.03
C SER A 40 -28.23 -1.79 49.79
N GLY A 41 -27.68 -0.58 49.96
CA GLY A 41 -27.34 0.35 48.87
C GLY A 41 -28.56 0.89 48.10
N GLU A 42 -28.35 1.90 47.26
CA GLU A 42 -29.38 2.45 46.37
C GLU A 42 -29.88 1.41 45.34
N ASP A 43 -31.07 1.60 44.78
CA ASP A 43 -31.68 0.67 43.80
C ASP A 43 -30.74 0.29 42.65
N ARG A 44 -30.00 1.27 42.10
CA ARG A 44 -29.00 1.03 41.05
C ARG A 44 -27.86 0.12 41.52
N ILE A 45 -27.43 0.23 42.78
CA ILE A 45 -26.38 -0.61 43.38
C ILE A 45 -26.92 -2.02 43.59
N GLN A 46 -28.18 -2.15 44.03
CA GLN A 46 -28.84 -3.44 44.16
C GLN A 46 -28.97 -4.16 42.82
N LEU A 47 -29.32 -3.45 41.73
CA LEU A 47 -29.31 -3.99 40.37
C LEU A 47 -27.90 -4.44 39.95
N LEU A 48 -26.88 -3.61 40.19
CA LEU A 48 -25.48 -3.93 39.87
C LEU A 48 -24.98 -5.18 40.62
N ARG A 49 -25.32 -5.32 41.90
CA ARG A 49 -24.97 -6.50 42.72
C ARG A 49 -25.60 -7.78 42.19
N TYR A 50 -26.82 -7.68 41.62
CA TYR A 50 -27.49 -8.78 40.92
C TYR A 50 -27.09 -8.92 39.44
N ARG A 51 -26.12 -8.12 38.98
CA ARG A 51 -25.62 -8.13 37.59
C ARG A 51 -26.68 -7.76 36.54
N TRP A 52 -27.70 -6.97 36.92
CA TRP A 52 -28.70 -6.40 36.01
C TRP A 52 -28.22 -5.14 35.28
N PHE A 53 -26.90 -4.95 35.26
CA PHE A 53 -26.15 -4.02 34.42
C PHE A 53 -24.75 -4.63 34.24
N PRO A 54 -24.25 -4.82 33.01
CA PRO A 54 -24.90 -4.64 31.69
C PRO A 54 -25.83 -5.81 31.32
N ALA A 55 -26.91 -5.55 30.58
CA ALA A 55 -27.78 -6.61 30.04
C ALA A 55 -27.57 -6.89 28.54
N THR A 56 -26.66 -6.20 27.84
CA THR A 56 -26.55 -6.34 26.37
C THR A 56 -25.13 -6.66 25.91
N HIS A 57 -24.97 -7.89 25.42
CA HIS A 57 -23.71 -8.44 24.93
C HIS A 57 -23.57 -8.26 23.41
N GLN A 58 -23.49 -7.02 22.93
CA GLN A 58 -23.32 -6.79 21.49
C GLN A 58 -21.85 -6.99 21.07
N THR A 59 -21.60 -7.87 20.09
CA THR A 59 -20.24 -8.13 19.59
C THR A 59 -19.77 -7.01 18.65
N LEU A 60 -18.55 -6.50 18.86
CA LEU A 60 -17.89 -5.56 17.94
C LEU A 60 -17.44 -6.24 16.62
N LYS A 61 -17.61 -7.56 16.52
CA LYS A 61 -17.23 -8.36 15.36
C LYS A 61 -18.25 -8.26 14.22
N GLY A 62 -19.55 -8.26 14.57
CA GLY A 62 -20.64 -8.24 13.58
C GLY A 62 -20.81 -6.90 12.88
N LYS A 63 -20.42 -5.79 13.51
CA LYS A 63 -20.54 -4.40 13.00
C LYS A 63 -21.96 -3.99 12.58
N THR A 64 -22.96 -4.73 13.03
CA THR A 64 -24.38 -4.43 12.86
C THR A 64 -24.71 -3.09 13.50
N THR A 65 -25.65 -2.34 12.92
CA THR A 65 -26.11 -1.10 13.53
C THR A 65 -26.85 -1.40 14.84
N MET A 66 -26.87 -0.44 15.77
CA MET A 66 -27.65 -0.60 17.00
C MET A 66 -29.15 -0.73 16.72
N TYR A 67 -29.63 -0.05 15.66
CA TYR A 67 -31.01 -0.12 15.23
C TYR A 67 -31.38 -1.52 14.78
N ASP A 68 -30.60 -2.12 13.89
CA ASP A 68 -30.87 -3.48 13.40
C ASP A 68 -30.77 -4.52 14.51
N TYR A 69 -29.82 -4.36 15.43
CA TYR A 69 -29.72 -5.24 16.60
C TYR A 69 -30.95 -5.11 17.51
N TYR A 70 -31.37 -3.90 17.83
CA TYR A 70 -32.55 -3.67 18.66
C TYR A 70 -33.83 -4.18 17.99
N SER A 71 -33.98 -3.92 16.68
CA SER A 71 -35.10 -4.45 15.89
C SER A 71 -35.08 -5.98 15.82
N ALA A 72 -33.90 -6.61 15.76
CA ALA A 72 -33.80 -8.07 15.85
C ALA A 72 -34.27 -8.58 17.21
N VAL A 73 -33.90 -7.92 18.31
CA VAL A 73 -34.38 -8.27 19.66
C VAL A 73 -35.91 -8.09 19.78
N GLU A 74 -36.49 -7.02 19.20
CA GLU A 74 -37.95 -6.85 19.15
C GLU A 74 -38.64 -8.00 18.41
N LYS A 75 -38.13 -8.38 17.22
CA LYS A 75 -38.68 -9.48 16.42
C LYS A 75 -38.49 -10.85 17.06
N LEU A 76 -37.41 -11.06 17.81
CA LEU A 76 -37.21 -12.28 18.62
C LEU A 76 -38.18 -12.33 19.79
N THR A 77 -38.50 -11.17 20.38
CA THR A 77 -39.46 -11.04 21.48
C THR A 77 -40.87 -11.34 21.04
N ASP A 78 -41.30 -10.73 19.93
CA ASP A 78 -42.60 -10.99 19.33
C ASP A 78 -42.50 -10.89 17.81
N GLY A 79 -42.43 -12.06 17.16
CA GLY A 79 -42.37 -12.17 15.71
C GLY A 79 -43.68 -11.80 15.01
N THR A 80 -44.78 -11.60 15.74
CA THR A 80 -46.07 -11.18 15.17
C THR A 80 -46.19 -9.66 14.98
N GLY A 81 -45.26 -8.89 15.56
CA GLY A 81 -45.26 -7.43 15.48
C GLY A 81 -46.20 -6.75 16.49
N GLY A 82 -46.55 -7.43 17.58
CA GLY A 82 -47.32 -6.83 18.67
C GLY A 82 -46.59 -5.66 19.35
N PRO A 83 -47.32 -4.81 20.09
CA PRO A 83 -46.73 -3.65 20.74
C PRO A 83 -45.81 -4.08 21.89
N LEU A 84 -44.51 -3.75 21.77
CA LEU A 84 -43.50 -3.94 22.81
C LEU A 84 -43.10 -2.61 23.45
N PRO A 85 -42.61 -2.60 24.72
CA PRO A 85 -42.07 -1.40 25.34
C PRO A 85 -40.85 -0.86 24.59
N TYR A 86 -41.02 0.24 23.87
CA TYR A 86 -39.94 0.86 23.11
C TYR A 86 -38.92 1.54 24.05
N ARG A 87 -37.67 1.06 24.04
CA ARG A 87 -36.54 1.51 24.88
C ARG A 87 -35.23 1.70 24.10
N TYR A 88 -35.32 1.95 22.78
CA TYR A 88 -34.14 2.10 21.93
C TYR A 88 -33.19 3.22 22.38
N ARG A 89 -33.72 4.36 22.85
CA ARG A 89 -32.90 5.50 23.30
C ARG A 89 -32.11 5.18 24.57
N GLU A 90 -32.75 4.49 25.51
CA GLU A 90 -32.13 3.98 26.74
C GLU A 90 -31.09 2.92 26.40
N PHE A 91 -31.41 2.01 25.47
CA PHE A 91 -30.50 0.97 24.99
C PHE A 91 -29.21 1.55 24.41
N LEU A 92 -29.30 2.59 23.56
CA LEU A 92 -28.12 3.29 23.03
C LEU A 92 -27.24 3.86 24.15
N ARG A 93 -27.86 4.51 25.14
CA ARG A 93 -27.16 5.14 26.27
C ARG A 93 -26.47 4.10 27.15
N VAL A 94 -27.18 3.05 27.55
CA VAL A 94 -26.65 1.97 28.38
C VAL A 94 -25.50 1.26 27.67
N THR A 95 -25.64 0.98 26.37
CA THR A 95 -24.58 0.31 25.59
C THR A 95 -23.32 1.17 25.53
N ARG A 96 -23.46 2.48 25.31
CA ARG A 96 -22.34 3.43 25.32
C ARG A 96 -21.65 3.49 26.68
N MET A 97 -22.43 3.65 27.76
CA MET A 97 -21.91 3.66 29.13
C MET A 97 -21.19 2.35 29.47
N PHE A 98 -21.76 1.21 29.08
CA PHE A 98 -21.19 -0.10 29.33
C PHE A 98 -19.82 -0.26 28.67
N ARG A 99 -19.70 0.06 27.38
CA ARG A 99 -18.42 -0.04 26.66
C ARG A 99 -17.35 0.86 27.28
N HIS A 100 -17.72 2.09 27.65
CA HIS A 100 -16.83 2.99 28.37
C HIS A 100 -16.36 2.41 29.71
N LEU A 101 -17.27 1.86 30.53
CA LEU A 101 -16.93 1.20 31.79
C LEU A 101 -16.04 -0.04 31.59
N LEU A 102 -16.23 -0.82 30.53
CA LEU A 102 -15.32 -1.91 30.17
C LEU A 102 -13.93 -1.40 29.80
N MET A 103 -13.83 -0.27 29.09
CA MET A 103 -12.55 0.36 28.79
C MET A 103 -11.83 0.79 30.08
N LEU A 104 -12.51 1.46 30.99
CA LEU A 104 -11.98 1.85 32.30
C LEU A 104 -11.57 0.64 33.15
N LYS A 105 -12.39 -0.41 33.16
CA LYS A 105 -12.12 -1.67 33.85
C LYS A 105 -10.87 -2.36 33.29
N ARG A 106 -10.74 -2.47 31.97
CA ARG A 106 -9.54 -2.98 31.29
C ARG A 106 -8.31 -2.13 31.57
N GLY A 107 -8.46 -0.81 31.70
CA GLY A 107 -7.38 0.09 32.15
C GLY A 107 -7.04 -0.05 33.63
N GLY A 108 -7.92 -0.68 34.43
CA GLY A 108 -7.85 -0.77 35.89
C GLY A 108 -7.97 0.56 36.61
N ARG A 109 -8.78 1.49 36.06
CA ARG A 109 -9.04 2.78 36.70
C ARG A 109 -9.80 2.65 38.02
N GLY A 110 -10.49 1.52 38.23
CA GLY A 110 -11.09 1.18 39.53
C GLY A 110 -10.08 0.83 40.63
N HIS A 111 -8.82 0.54 40.27
CA HIS A 111 -7.73 0.28 41.22
C HIS A 111 -6.90 1.53 41.52
N ALA A 112 -7.03 2.58 40.71
CA ALA A 112 -6.25 3.79 40.87
C ALA A 112 -6.86 4.69 41.95
N LEU A 113 -6.03 5.20 42.87
CA LEU A 113 -6.45 6.16 43.90
C LEU A 113 -7.07 7.44 43.30
N SER A 114 -6.62 7.85 42.12
CA SER A 114 -7.17 9.01 41.39
C SER A 114 -8.47 8.71 40.64
N GLY A 115 -8.96 7.46 40.67
CA GLY A 115 -10.21 7.04 40.05
C GLY A 115 -10.27 7.30 38.54
N VAL A 116 -11.48 7.46 37.99
CA VAL A 116 -11.68 7.75 36.56
C VAL A 116 -11.13 9.13 36.17
N ASN A 117 -11.26 10.13 37.05
CA ASN A 117 -10.85 11.51 36.78
C ASN A 117 -9.33 11.68 36.60
N GLY A 118 -8.53 10.76 37.14
CA GLY A 118 -7.08 10.74 36.95
C GLY A 118 -6.59 10.03 35.70
N THR A 119 -7.46 9.66 34.76
CA THR A 119 -7.08 8.96 33.52
C THR A 119 -6.31 9.91 32.60
N GLN A 120 -5.11 9.50 32.19
CA GLN A 120 -4.22 10.29 31.34
C GLN A 120 -4.47 10.03 29.85
N ALA A 121 -3.96 10.93 29.01
CA ALA A 121 -4.04 10.81 27.56
C ALA A 121 -3.43 9.49 27.07
N GLY A 122 -4.16 8.74 26.23
CA GLY A 122 -3.74 7.46 25.69
C GLY A 122 -3.59 6.31 26.71
N GLU A 123 -3.88 6.52 28.00
CA GLU A 123 -3.65 5.53 29.06
C GLU A 123 -4.45 4.24 28.86
N LEU A 124 -5.64 4.34 28.26
CA LEU A 124 -6.54 3.20 28.03
C LEU A 124 -6.26 2.45 26.72
N ALA A 125 -5.31 2.91 25.90
CA ALA A 125 -4.97 2.26 24.64
C ALA A 125 -4.15 0.98 24.86
N ILE A 126 -4.53 -0.11 24.19
CA ILE A 126 -3.75 -1.36 24.20
C ILE A 126 -2.50 -1.16 23.36
N ARG A 127 -1.33 -1.15 24.00
CA ARG A 127 -0.02 -1.00 23.33
C ARG A 127 0.48 -2.35 22.79
N CYS A 128 1.25 -2.30 21.71
CA CYS A 128 1.89 -3.49 21.13
C CYS A 128 2.99 -4.03 22.06
N PRO A 129 2.94 -5.30 22.50
CA PRO A 129 3.97 -5.87 23.39
C PRO A 129 5.27 -6.20 22.65
N ALA A 130 5.25 -6.38 21.33
CA ALA A 130 6.45 -6.65 20.53
C ALA A 130 7.23 -5.39 20.12
N CYS A 131 6.62 -4.19 20.22
CA CYS A 131 7.31 -2.94 19.93
C CYS A 131 8.38 -2.63 20.99
N PRO A 132 9.51 -2.02 20.61
CA PRO A 132 10.54 -1.59 21.55
C PRO A 132 10.01 -0.53 22.53
N ARG A 133 10.20 -0.77 23.83
CA ARG A 133 9.78 0.09 24.94
C ARG A 133 10.91 0.14 26.01
N PRO A 134 11.78 1.17 25.98
CA PRO A 134 12.78 1.39 27.02
C PRO A 134 12.18 1.35 28.43
N GLY A 135 12.89 0.73 29.38
CA GLY A 135 12.42 0.53 30.76
C GLY A 135 11.33 -0.53 30.93
N ILE A 136 10.88 -1.17 29.84
CA ILE A 136 9.89 -2.26 29.88
C ILE A 136 10.46 -3.53 29.27
N ASN A 137 10.76 -3.52 27.97
CA ASN A 137 11.13 -4.72 27.23
C ASN A 137 12.47 -4.62 26.49
N LEU A 138 13.22 -3.54 26.71
CA LEU A 138 14.61 -3.42 26.25
C LEU A 138 15.58 -3.59 27.43
N PRO A 139 16.80 -4.09 27.18
CA PRO A 139 17.88 -4.09 28.19
C PRO A 139 18.17 -2.67 28.71
N GLU A 140 18.70 -2.52 29.92
CA GLU A 140 19.03 -1.19 30.48
C GLU A 140 20.03 -0.42 29.61
N ASN A 141 21.03 -1.11 29.05
CA ASN A 141 22.07 -0.56 28.20
C ASN A 141 21.71 -0.59 26.69
N TRP A 142 20.42 -0.60 26.34
CA TRP A 142 19.97 -0.70 24.94
C TRP A 142 20.56 0.37 24.01
N GLU A 143 20.92 1.55 24.53
CA GLU A 143 21.54 2.64 23.75
C GLU A 143 22.98 2.32 23.32
N ALA A 144 23.67 1.47 24.06
CA ALA A 144 25.06 1.08 23.81
C ALA A 144 25.17 -0.15 22.87
N ILE A 145 24.06 -0.59 22.26
CA ILE A 145 24.07 -1.68 21.30
C ILE A 145 24.98 -1.33 20.11
N VAL A 146 25.72 -2.33 19.63
CA VAL A 146 26.58 -2.18 18.45
C VAL A 146 25.77 -1.66 17.25
N PRO A 147 26.31 -0.76 16.42
CA PRO A 147 25.57 -0.10 15.34
C PRO A 147 24.83 -1.09 14.41
N GLU A 148 25.45 -2.23 14.12
CA GLU A 148 24.95 -3.27 13.22
C GLU A 148 23.69 -3.97 13.75
N LEU A 149 23.46 -3.95 15.07
CA LEU A 149 22.29 -4.57 15.73
C LEU A 149 21.26 -3.54 16.18
N ARG A 150 21.54 -2.24 16.02
CA ARG A 150 20.63 -1.15 16.42
C ARG A 150 19.25 -1.28 15.79
N TYR A 151 19.16 -1.85 14.59
CA TYR A 151 17.90 -2.08 13.89
C TYR A 151 16.91 -2.96 14.66
N LEU A 152 17.41 -3.84 15.54
CA LEU A 152 16.57 -4.67 16.38
C LEU A 152 15.66 -3.84 17.29
N TYR A 153 16.08 -2.63 17.68
CA TYR A 153 15.35 -1.73 18.57
C TYR A 153 14.61 -0.61 17.84
N THR A 154 14.48 -0.70 16.52
CA THR A 154 13.78 0.29 15.70
C THR A 154 12.26 0.20 15.88
N PHE A 155 11.62 1.35 16.09
CA PHE A 155 10.17 1.49 16.07
C PHE A 155 9.68 1.81 14.65
N PHE A 156 8.75 1.00 14.14
CA PHE A 156 8.17 1.17 12.81
C PHE A 156 6.76 1.74 12.91
N LEU A 157 6.56 2.93 12.35
CA LEU A 157 5.29 3.66 12.29
C LEU A 157 4.79 3.69 10.84
N ALA A 158 3.52 3.39 10.62
CA ALA A 158 2.83 3.65 9.36
C ALA A 158 1.70 4.67 9.60
N LEU A 159 1.63 5.67 8.73
CA LEU A 159 0.66 6.76 8.75
C LEU A 159 -0.17 6.72 7.48
N ASP A 160 -1.46 7.02 7.60
CA ASP A 160 -2.39 7.12 6.47
C ASP A 160 -3.69 7.83 6.88
N ALA A 161 -4.47 8.26 5.88
CA ALA A 161 -5.77 8.89 6.04
C ALA A 161 -6.90 8.14 5.33
N CYS A 162 -7.99 7.88 6.06
CA CYS A 162 -9.19 7.24 5.54
C CYS A 162 -10.33 8.25 5.31
N PHE A 163 -10.71 8.46 4.05
CA PHE A 163 -11.82 9.35 3.65
C PHE A 163 -13.22 8.71 3.71
N ARG A 164 -13.31 7.44 4.13
CA ARG A 164 -14.60 6.73 4.27
C ARG A 164 -15.27 7.02 5.61
N LEU A 165 -14.51 7.32 6.65
CA LEU A 165 -14.99 7.59 8.01
C LEU A 165 -15.50 9.04 8.17
N LYS A 166 -16.43 9.46 7.31
CA LYS A 166 -17.02 10.81 7.35
C LYS A 166 -18.00 10.98 8.52
N ARG A 167 -18.26 12.21 8.94
CA ARG A 167 -19.32 12.55 9.92
C ARG A 167 -20.12 13.77 9.47
N ARG A 168 -21.45 13.63 9.38
CA ARG A 168 -22.34 14.75 9.04
C ARG A 168 -22.40 15.78 10.16
N LEU A 169 -22.73 17.02 9.80
CA LEU A 169 -22.90 18.12 10.75
C LEU A 169 -24.30 18.06 11.41
N VAL A 170 -24.56 17.02 12.20
CA VAL A 170 -25.89 16.76 12.82
C VAL A 170 -25.96 17.05 14.33
N SER A 171 -24.81 17.23 15.00
CA SER A 171 -24.74 17.50 16.45
C SER A 171 -23.44 18.21 16.83
N SER A 172 -23.33 18.64 18.09
CA SER A 172 -22.20 19.36 18.68
C SER A 172 -21.62 18.64 19.91
N ALA A 173 -20.37 18.96 20.27
CA ALA A 173 -19.73 18.40 21.46
C ALA A 173 -20.43 18.79 22.78
N LEU A 174 -21.18 19.89 22.80
CA LEU A 174 -21.99 20.29 23.95
C LEU A 174 -23.20 19.35 24.15
N ARG A 175 -23.84 18.92 23.06
CA ARG A 175 -25.01 18.03 23.10
C ARG A 175 -24.63 16.56 23.19
N ASP A 176 -23.48 16.19 22.63
CA ASP A 176 -22.96 14.82 22.63
C ASP A 176 -21.44 14.85 22.91
N PRO A 177 -21.03 15.05 24.17
CA PRO A 177 -19.62 15.03 24.57
C PRO A 177 -19.07 13.61 24.56
N ALA A 178 -17.79 13.41 24.24
CA ALA A 178 -17.14 12.10 24.38
C ALA A 178 -17.00 11.73 25.87
N LEU A 179 -17.10 10.44 26.21
CA LEU A 179 -17.00 10.00 27.61
C LEU A 179 -15.54 9.93 28.09
N GLY A 180 -14.59 9.69 27.17
CA GLY A 180 -13.16 9.60 27.47
C GLY A 180 -12.30 10.30 26.43
N ALA A 181 -12.56 11.59 26.20
CA ALA A 181 -11.87 12.39 25.18
C ALA A 181 -10.34 12.34 25.35
N GLY A 182 -9.63 11.73 24.38
CA GLY A 182 -8.17 11.61 24.41
C GLY A 182 -7.62 10.47 25.28
N TRP A 183 -8.47 9.68 25.96
CA TRP A 183 -8.00 8.64 26.88
C TRP A 183 -7.50 7.38 26.19
N SER A 184 -7.80 7.17 24.91
CA SER A 184 -7.40 5.96 24.16
C SER A 184 -6.73 6.26 22.80
N TYR A 185 -7.42 6.09 21.68
CA TYR A 185 -6.84 6.17 20.33
C TYR A 185 -7.02 7.53 19.68
N PHE A 186 -8.18 8.16 19.83
CA PHE A 186 -8.32 9.57 19.45
C PHE A 186 -7.39 10.48 20.25
N CYS A 187 -6.80 11.46 19.58
CA CYS A 187 -6.12 12.57 20.24
C CYS A 187 -7.11 13.49 20.98
N GLU A 188 -6.59 14.36 21.83
CA GLU A 188 -7.38 15.30 22.60
C GLU A 188 -8.09 16.31 21.66
N PRO A 189 -9.43 16.29 21.59
CA PRO A 189 -10.16 16.96 20.51
C PRO A 189 -10.11 18.49 20.61
N GLU A 190 -10.14 19.04 21.82
CA GLU A 190 -10.17 20.50 22.03
C GLU A 190 -8.81 21.16 21.71
N PRO A 191 -7.66 20.71 22.27
CA PRO A 191 -6.36 21.23 21.86
C PRO A 191 -6.08 21.07 20.37
N TYR A 192 -6.49 19.93 19.78
CA TYR A 192 -6.34 19.68 18.35
C TYR A 192 -7.16 20.67 17.52
N ARG A 193 -8.44 20.88 17.87
CA ARG A 193 -9.30 21.85 17.20
C ARG A 193 -8.72 23.27 17.29
N GLN A 194 -8.25 23.69 18.45
CA GLN A 194 -7.64 25.01 18.65
C GLN A 194 -6.42 25.21 17.75
N TYR A 195 -5.55 24.20 17.68
CA TYR A 195 -4.41 24.22 16.77
C TYR A 195 -4.84 24.35 15.31
N LEU A 196 -5.81 23.55 14.87
CA LEU A 196 -6.27 23.57 13.48
C LEU A 196 -6.94 24.90 13.07
N LEU A 197 -7.46 25.67 14.03
CA LEU A 197 -7.96 27.03 13.78
C LEU A 197 -6.84 28.05 13.52
N THR A 198 -5.61 27.78 14.01
CA THR A 198 -4.45 28.64 13.75
C THR A 198 -3.82 28.42 12.37
N VAL A 199 -4.06 27.26 11.75
CA VAL A 199 -3.48 26.90 10.45
C VAL A 199 -4.51 27.11 9.33
N THR A 200 -4.41 28.23 8.62
CA THR A 200 -5.25 28.55 7.46
C THR A 200 -4.55 28.21 6.13
N ASN A 201 -5.36 27.89 5.11
CA ASN A 201 -5.02 27.56 3.71
C ASN A 201 -3.57 27.13 3.43
N GLN A 202 -3.30 25.83 3.58
CA GLN A 202 -2.13 25.18 2.98
C GLN A 202 -2.50 24.74 1.55
N THR A 203 -2.02 25.47 0.54
CA THR A 203 -2.10 25.04 -0.86
C THR A 203 -0.96 24.06 -1.10
N GLU A 204 -1.27 22.77 -1.06
CA GLU A 204 -0.28 21.71 -1.23
C GLU A 204 -0.22 21.33 -2.72
N MET A 205 0.90 21.62 -3.38
CA MET A 205 1.15 21.19 -4.76
C MET A 205 1.85 19.83 -4.75
N SER A 206 1.17 18.80 -5.26
CA SER A 206 1.78 17.49 -5.44
C SER A 206 2.81 17.51 -6.56
N THR A 207 4.06 17.21 -6.22
CA THR A 207 5.18 17.12 -7.19
C THR A 207 5.33 15.72 -7.81
N CYS A 208 4.50 14.75 -7.38
CA CYS A 208 4.48 13.39 -7.90
C CYS A 208 3.24 13.22 -8.80
N SER A 209 3.46 13.08 -10.12
CA SER A 209 2.42 13.14 -11.16
C SER A 209 1.25 12.15 -10.98
N GLY A 210 1.45 11.02 -10.30
CA GLY A 210 0.38 10.04 -10.01
C GLY A 210 -0.56 10.43 -8.85
N LEU A 211 -0.11 11.25 -7.89
CA LEU A 211 -0.88 11.63 -6.70
C LEU A 211 -1.67 12.93 -6.86
N ALA A 212 -1.23 13.83 -7.75
CA ALA A 212 -1.94 15.09 -8.03
C ALA A 212 -3.42 14.88 -8.43
N ALA A 213 -3.73 13.78 -9.12
CA ALA A 213 -5.10 13.43 -9.51
C ALA A 213 -5.98 12.94 -8.33
N LEU A 214 -5.39 12.33 -7.29
CA LEU A 214 -6.08 11.87 -6.08
C LEU A 214 -6.39 13.04 -5.15
N ASP A 215 -5.46 13.99 -5.01
CA ASP A 215 -5.62 15.20 -4.17
C ASP A 215 -6.79 16.08 -4.66
N TYR A 216 -6.95 16.21 -5.98
CA TYR A 216 -8.05 16.97 -6.58
C TYR A 216 -9.43 16.28 -6.43
N ALA A 217 -9.47 14.94 -6.40
CA ALA A 217 -10.70 14.18 -6.19
C ALA A 217 -11.18 14.21 -4.73
N ASN A 218 -10.24 14.17 -3.76
CA ASN A 218 -10.54 14.08 -2.33
C ASN A 218 -11.02 15.40 -1.70
N THR A 219 -10.85 16.53 -2.39
CA THR A 219 -11.20 17.88 -1.91
C THR A 219 -12.61 18.35 -2.29
N LYS A 220 -13.32 17.64 -3.18
CA LYS A 220 -14.55 18.15 -3.83
C LYS A 220 -15.86 18.07 -3.03
N PHE A 221 -15.93 17.45 -1.83
CA PHE A 221 -17.22 17.21 -1.15
C PHE A 221 -17.21 17.40 0.37
N SER A 222 -17.03 18.65 0.84
CA SER A 222 -17.07 18.99 2.27
C SER A 222 -18.41 19.56 2.77
N ARG A 223 -19.32 20.00 1.88
CA ARG A 223 -20.59 20.62 2.28
C ARG A 223 -21.48 19.60 3.01
N GLY A 224 -21.95 19.95 4.21
CA GLY A 224 -22.78 19.09 5.07
C GLY A 224 -21.99 18.12 5.99
N TYR A 225 -20.67 18.05 5.85
CA TYR A 225 -19.80 17.25 6.71
C TYR A 225 -19.01 18.12 7.68
N SER A 226 -18.89 17.62 8.91
CA SER A 226 -18.03 18.20 9.94
C SER A 226 -16.66 17.50 10.02
N VAL A 227 -16.62 16.27 9.53
CA VAL A 227 -15.42 15.43 9.41
C VAL A 227 -15.44 14.79 8.03
N THR A 228 -14.40 15.02 7.23
CA THR A 228 -14.26 14.50 5.86
C THR A 228 -13.50 13.16 5.81
N GLY A 229 -12.88 12.75 6.91
CA GLY A 229 -12.10 11.53 7.05
C GLY A 229 -11.38 11.47 8.39
N VAL A 230 -10.50 10.48 8.55
CA VAL A 230 -9.70 10.27 9.78
C VAL A 230 -8.27 9.95 9.38
N GLY A 231 -7.30 10.66 9.97
CA GLY A 231 -5.89 10.27 9.93
C GLY A 231 -5.55 9.33 11.09
N MET A 232 -4.66 8.37 10.88
CA MET A 232 -4.24 7.41 11.91
C MET A 232 -2.78 7.00 11.76
N GLY A 233 -2.15 6.63 12.87
CA GLY A 233 -0.90 5.89 12.88
C GLY A 233 -0.99 4.53 13.56
N VAL A 234 -0.31 3.54 12.97
CA VAL A 234 -0.21 2.18 13.50
C VAL A 234 1.25 1.73 13.60
N CYS A 235 1.55 0.78 14.48
CA CYS A 235 2.81 0.05 14.36
C CYS A 235 2.82 -0.69 13.01
N ALA A 236 3.76 -0.38 12.11
CA ALA A 236 3.76 -0.94 10.76
C ALA A 236 3.96 -2.47 10.74
N ARG A 237 4.64 -3.02 11.76
CA ARG A 237 4.94 -4.45 11.84
C ARG A 237 3.79 -5.27 12.40
N HIS A 238 3.10 -4.78 13.43
CA HIS A 238 2.09 -5.55 14.16
C HIS A 238 0.67 -5.01 14.02
N GLU A 239 0.51 -3.86 13.35
CA GLU A 239 -0.77 -3.22 13.02
C GLU A 239 -1.58 -2.81 14.27
N PHE A 240 -0.90 -2.46 15.36
CA PHE A 240 -1.55 -1.88 16.53
C PHE A 240 -1.75 -0.39 16.32
N VAL A 241 -2.98 0.09 16.48
CA VAL A 241 -3.29 1.53 16.50
C VAL A 241 -2.58 2.17 17.69
N GLN A 242 -1.93 3.31 17.45
CA GLN A 242 -1.13 3.98 18.47
C GLN A 242 -1.99 4.80 19.45
N PRO A 243 -1.58 4.92 20.73
CA PRO A 243 -2.26 5.79 21.69
C PRO A 243 -2.32 7.24 21.19
N THR A 244 -3.49 7.87 21.27
CA THR A 244 -3.78 9.21 20.73
C THR A 244 -3.41 9.41 19.24
N GLY A 245 -3.16 8.32 18.53
CA GLY A 245 -2.66 8.32 17.16
C GLY A 245 -3.74 8.46 16.10
N VAL A 246 -4.93 8.92 16.45
CA VAL A 246 -6.07 9.10 15.54
C VAL A 246 -6.60 10.53 15.64
N GLY A 247 -6.87 11.16 14.50
CA GLY A 247 -7.43 12.51 14.45
C GLY A 247 -8.44 12.68 13.32
N ASP A 248 -9.53 13.39 13.60
CA ASP A 248 -10.51 13.76 12.58
C ASP A 248 -9.92 14.77 11.59
N LEU A 249 -10.31 14.64 10.31
CA LEU A 249 -9.94 15.54 9.22
C LEU A 249 -11.11 16.47 8.88
N GLN A 250 -10.86 17.77 8.75
CA GLN A 250 -11.92 18.79 8.56
C GLN A 250 -12.12 19.17 7.10
N LYS A 251 -11.06 19.12 6.29
CA LYS A 251 -11.08 19.54 4.88
C LYS A 251 -10.04 18.75 4.09
N GLY A 252 -10.25 17.43 4.01
CA GLY A 252 -9.26 16.50 3.47
C GLY A 252 -8.07 16.30 4.41
N GLU A 253 -7.08 15.55 3.94
CA GLU A 253 -5.80 15.37 4.62
C GLU A 253 -4.94 16.62 4.40
N ARG A 254 -4.45 17.22 5.49
CA ARG A 254 -3.50 18.35 5.46
C ARG A 254 -2.27 17.99 6.27
N TYR A 255 -1.13 18.61 5.98
CA TYR A 255 0.09 18.40 6.77
C TYR A 255 -0.13 18.71 8.25
N ALA A 256 -0.88 19.77 8.59
CA ALA A 256 -1.21 20.09 9.97
C ALA A 256 -1.92 18.94 10.72
N ASN A 257 -2.82 18.22 10.04
CA ASN A 257 -3.51 17.08 10.64
C ASN A 257 -2.50 15.95 10.94
N MET A 258 -1.64 15.60 9.99
CA MET A 258 -0.68 14.50 10.13
C MET A 258 0.52 14.86 11.02
N ASP A 259 0.93 16.12 11.06
CA ASP A 259 1.94 16.63 12.00
C ASP A 259 1.47 16.45 13.45
N TRP A 260 0.23 16.87 13.75
CA TRP A 260 -0.37 16.71 15.08
C TRP A 260 -0.52 15.23 15.47
N ILE A 261 -1.03 14.39 14.56
CA ILE A 261 -1.20 12.95 14.83
C ILE A 261 0.15 12.28 15.07
N THR A 262 1.15 12.56 14.24
CA THR A 262 2.51 12.02 14.42
C THR A 262 3.08 12.48 15.75
N ALA A 263 2.90 13.75 16.11
CA ALA A 263 3.36 14.29 17.37
C ALA A 263 2.70 13.67 18.59
N CYS A 264 1.39 13.44 18.51
CA CYS A 264 0.63 12.69 19.50
C CYS A 264 1.21 11.30 19.72
N ILE A 265 1.55 10.57 18.65
CA ILE A 265 2.13 9.22 18.74
C ILE A 265 3.51 9.26 19.37
N LEU A 266 4.38 10.16 18.89
CA LEU A 266 5.78 10.20 19.30
C LEU A 266 5.98 10.59 20.76
N ARG A 267 5.01 11.24 21.42
CA ARG A 267 5.08 11.48 22.89
C ARG A 267 5.15 10.19 23.71
N PHE A 268 4.67 9.06 23.17
CA PHE A 268 4.71 7.73 23.82
C PHE A 268 5.93 6.90 23.41
N ILE A 269 6.78 7.43 22.52
CA ILE A 269 7.96 6.75 21.99
C ILE A 269 9.20 7.49 22.48
N HIS A 270 10.16 6.75 23.04
CA HIS A 270 11.38 7.36 23.57
C HIS A 270 12.12 8.15 22.49
N ALA A 271 12.57 9.37 22.81
CA ALA A 271 13.14 10.31 21.84
C ALA A 271 14.35 9.72 21.11
N ARG A 272 15.22 8.99 21.83
CA ARG A 272 16.46 8.38 21.32
C ARG A 272 16.29 7.01 20.65
N LEU A 273 15.08 6.48 20.61
CA LEU A 273 14.81 5.21 19.95
C LEU A 273 14.86 5.40 18.42
N PRO A 274 15.54 4.54 17.65
CA PRO A 274 15.48 4.60 16.19
C PRO A 274 14.05 4.45 15.66
N LYS A 275 13.70 5.18 14.61
CA LYS A 275 12.33 5.21 14.04
C LYS A 275 12.37 5.04 12.53
N VAL A 276 11.42 4.26 11.99
CA VAL A 276 11.09 4.27 10.57
C VAL A 276 9.65 4.75 10.45
N ILE A 277 9.44 5.85 9.72
CA ILE A 277 8.12 6.45 9.50
C ILE A 277 7.74 6.23 8.04
N SER A 278 6.71 5.41 7.84
CA SER A 278 6.13 5.07 6.55
C SER A 278 4.89 5.92 6.30
N TYR A 279 4.84 6.60 5.15
CA TYR A 279 3.69 7.40 4.73
C TYR A 279 3.69 7.56 3.20
N ASP A 280 2.53 7.51 2.57
CA ASP A 280 2.38 7.56 1.11
C ASP A 280 3.07 8.77 0.50
N ILE A 281 2.82 9.94 1.07
CA ILE A 281 3.42 11.19 0.60
C ILE A 281 4.61 11.61 1.46
N VAL A 282 5.30 10.67 2.12
CA VAL A 282 6.42 11.02 3.03
C VAL A 282 7.46 11.87 2.32
N CYS A 283 7.73 11.61 1.03
CA CYS A 283 8.72 12.34 0.23
C CYS A 283 8.39 13.83 0.03
N GLN A 284 7.15 14.22 0.30
CA GLN A 284 6.66 15.59 0.27
C GLN A 284 6.48 16.11 1.69
N TRP A 285 5.75 15.36 2.53
CA TRP A 285 5.40 15.72 3.89
C TRP A 285 6.61 15.96 4.80
N PHE A 286 7.68 15.15 4.68
CA PHE A 286 8.85 15.31 5.53
C PHE A 286 9.63 16.60 5.26
N LYS A 287 9.43 17.23 4.09
CA LYS A 287 10.05 18.52 3.76
C LYS A 287 9.52 19.56 4.74
N ASN A 288 10.42 20.29 5.41
CA ASN A 288 10.12 21.27 6.47
C ASN A 288 9.39 20.69 7.69
N LEU A 289 9.31 19.37 7.84
CA LEU A 289 8.64 18.75 8.99
C LEU A 289 9.25 19.20 10.31
N LEU A 290 10.58 19.34 10.39
CA LEU A 290 11.24 19.80 11.61
C LEU A 290 10.79 21.19 12.07
N GLU A 291 10.59 22.11 11.13
CA GLU A 291 10.14 23.48 11.44
C GLU A 291 8.70 23.41 11.95
N ARG A 292 7.82 22.71 11.22
CA ARG A 292 6.41 22.54 11.61
C ARG A 292 6.25 21.87 12.98
N LEU A 293 7.06 20.86 13.30
CA LEU A 293 7.03 20.18 14.61
C LEU A 293 7.48 21.08 15.77
N LYS A 294 8.39 22.04 15.54
CA LYS A 294 8.80 23.04 16.55
C LYS A 294 7.69 24.03 16.85
N ASP A 295 6.94 24.41 15.83
CA ASP A 295 5.84 25.38 15.92
C ASP A 295 4.56 24.79 16.50
N LEU A 296 4.51 23.47 16.71
CA LEU A 296 3.38 22.83 17.37
C LEU A 296 3.12 23.40 18.77
N PRO A 297 1.85 23.37 19.25
CA PRO A 297 1.51 23.82 20.59
C PRO A 297 2.23 23.01 21.69
N PRO A 298 2.49 23.61 22.87
CA PRO A 298 3.28 22.98 23.94
C PRO A 298 2.84 21.57 24.33
N LEU A 299 1.54 21.25 24.24
CA LEU A 299 1.00 19.92 24.56
C LEU A 299 1.64 18.79 23.74
N VAL A 300 1.91 19.04 22.46
CA VAL A 300 2.42 18.03 21.50
C VAL A 300 3.73 18.44 20.85
N ARG A 301 4.30 19.58 21.23
CA ARG A 301 5.58 20.06 20.71
C ARG A 301 6.67 19.04 20.98
N LEU A 302 7.40 18.65 19.94
CA LEU A 302 8.52 17.72 20.07
C LEU A 302 9.66 18.09 19.13
N THR A 303 10.87 17.68 19.52
CA THR A 303 12.07 17.78 18.67
C THR A 303 12.44 16.39 18.17
N LEU A 304 12.51 16.25 16.85
CA LEU A 304 12.87 14.99 16.21
C LEU A 304 14.37 14.93 15.92
N ILE A 305 15.02 13.84 16.31
CA ILE A 305 16.45 13.61 16.08
C ILE A 305 16.61 12.91 14.73
N LEU A 306 16.80 13.67 13.64
CA LEU A 306 16.74 13.11 12.27
C LEU A 306 17.73 11.97 11.99
N HIS A 307 18.94 11.99 12.58
CA HIS A 307 19.94 10.96 12.31
C HIS A 307 19.55 9.55 12.80
N ILE A 308 18.48 9.43 13.59
CA ILE A 308 17.89 8.14 14.01
C ILE A 308 16.47 7.93 13.45
N VAL A 309 16.06 8.72 12.46
CA VAL A 309 14.74 8.59 11.81
C VAL A 309 14.91 8.38 10.32
N ALA A 310 14.39 7.27 9.81
CA ALA A 310 14.25 7.04 8.38
C ALA A 310 12.81 7.31 7.94
N PHE A 311 12.65 7.98 6.80
CA PHE A 311 11.37 8.19 6.14
C PHE A 311 11.27 7.28 4.94
N VAL A 312 10.13 6.60 4.77
CA VAL A 312 9.93 5.63 3.69
C VAL A 312 8.51 5.71 3.13
N ILE A 313 8.36 5.27 1.88
CA ILE A 313 7.05 5.09 1.26
C ILE A 313 6.70 3.59 1.34
N PRO A 314 5.45 3.21 1.68
CA PRO A 314 5.01 1.83 1.66
C PRO A 314 5.35 1.12 0.33
N LYS A 315 5.67 -0.18 0.39
CA LYS A 315 6.23 -0.93 -0.75
C LYS A 315 5.33 -0.94 -1.99
N MET A 316 4.02 -0.88 -1.85
CA MET A 316 3.06 -0.78 -2.96
C MET A 316 2.99 0.64 -3.50
N HIS A 317 2.85 1.61 -2.60
CA HIS A 317 2.63 3.01 -2.96
C HIS A 317 3.84 3.63 -3.66
N ILE A 318 5.06 3.22 -3.29
CA ILE A 318 6.31 3.76 -3.84
C ILE A 318 6.39 3.67 -5.37
N HIS A 319 5.74 2.68 -5.99
CA HIS A 319 5.72 2.51 -7.43
C HIS A 319 4.96 3.60 -8.18
N ALA A 320 4.05 4.31 -7.51
CA ALA A 320 3.35 5.47 -8.06
C ALA A 320 4.19 6.77 -8.00
N HIS A 321 5.36 6.75 -7.37
CA HIS A 321 6.25 7.90 -7.28
C HIS A 321 7.32 7.90 -8.36
N THR A 322 8.00 9.03 -8.51
CA THR A 322 9.12 9.20 -9.44
C THR A 322 10.27 8.24 -9.11
N LEU A 323 11.12 7.94 -10.10
CA LEU A 323 12.28 7.06 -9.90
C LEU A 323 13.16 7.52 -8.73
N LYS A 324 13.41 8.83 -8.61
CA LYS A 324 14.15 9.39 -7.47
C LYS A 324 13.53 8.99 -6.13
N CYS A 325 12.20 9.05 -6.00
CA CYS A 325 11.54 8.63 -4.77
C CYS A 325 11.68 7.11 -4.54
N GLN A 326 11.57 6.31 -5.61
CA GLN A 326 11.74 4.86 -5.54
C GLN A 326 13.15 4.44 -5.09
N LEU A 327 14.16 5.25 -5.38
CA LEU A 327 15.54 5.00 -4.96
C LEU A 327 15.82 5.49 -3.54
N CYS A 328 15.26 6.64 -3.14
CA CYS A 328 15.55 7.28 -1.85
C CYS A 328 14.66 6.81 -0.68
N PHE A 329 13.39 6.45 -0.93
CA PHE A 329 12.40 6.18 0.13
C PHE A 329 11.97 4.70 0.19
N SER A 330 12.71 3.79 -0.43
CA SER A 330 12.36 2.37 -0.53
C SER A 330 12.72 1.59 0.73
N LEU A 331 11.70 0.97 1.34
CA LEU A 331 11.87 -0.03 2.40
C LEU A 331 12.75 -1.22 1.99
N ASN A 332 12.79 -1.56 0.69
CA ASN A 332 13.64 -2.66 0.22
C ASN A 332 15.14 -2.32 0.30
N TYR A 333 15.48 -1.03 0.25
CA TYR A 333 16.86 -0.55 0.25
C TYR A 333 17.29 -0.03 1.63
N LEU A 334 16.34 0.31 2.51
CA LEU A 334 16.62 0.79 3.86
C LEU A 334 17.24 -0.30 4.75
N ALA A 335 18.47 -0.06 5.21
CA ALA A 335 19.16 -0.94 6.16
C ALA A 335 18.40 -1.08 7.48
N GLY A 336 18.30 -2.32 7.99
CA GLY A 336 17.59 -2.62 9.22
C GLY A 336 16.06 -2.67 9.12
N ALA A 337 15.47 -2.45 7.94
CA ALA A 337 14.02 -2.46 7.76
C ALA A 337 13.40 -3.87 7.79
N GLY A 338 14.22 -4.92 7.60
CA GLY A 338 13.73 -6.28 7.44
C GLY A 338 12.76 -6.42 6.25
N GLN A 339 11.72 -7.23 6.42
CA GLN A 339 10.62 -7.38 5.46
C GLN A 339 9.37 -6.58 5.85
N THR A 340 9.55 -5.44 6.53
CA THR A 340 8.45 -4.51 6.82
C THR A 340 7.87 -3.96 5.51
N ASP A 341 6.54 -4.06 5.31
CA ASP A 341 5.87 -3.64 4.07
C ASP A 341 5.42 -2.17 4.07
N GLY A 342 5.08 -1.62 5.23
CA GLY A 342 4.49 -0.28 5.36
C GLY A 342 2.98 -0.23 5.05
N GLU A 343 2.42 -1.33 4.52
CA GLU A 343 1.03 -1.49 4.06
C GLU A 343 0.07 -1.93 5.18
N GLY A 344 0.60 -2.22 6.36
CA GLY A 344 -0.15 -2.78 7.47
C GLY A 344 -1.35 -1.94 7.93
N ILE A 345 -1.38 -0.64 7.63
CA ILE A 345 -2.45 0.30 8.00
C ILE A 345 -3.76 0.09 7.20
N GLU A 346 -3.69 -0.52 6.01
CA GLU A 346 -4.88 -0.83 5.20
C GLU A 346 -5.76 -1.93 5.84
N ARG A 347 -5.17 -2.81 6.65
CA ARG A 347 -5.87 -3.90 7.34
C ARG A 347 -6.83 -3.38 8.43
N PRO A 348 -6.42 -2.47 9.35
CA PRO A 348 -7.35 -1.82 10.26
C PRO A 348 -8.38 -0.94 9.52
N TRP A 349 -8.06 -0.34 8.37
CA TRP A 349 -9.06 0.35 7.54
C TRP A 349 -10.14 -0.57 6.99
N ALA A 350 -9.75 -1.70 6.41
CA ALA A 350 -10.70 -2.73 5.99
C ALA A 350 -11.55 -3.24 7.18
N ASN A 351 -10.96 -3.29 8.38
CA ASN A 351 -11.71 -3.65 9.58
C ASN A 351 -12.71 -2.56 10.00
N ILE A 352 -12.30 -1.31 10.17
CA ILE A 352 -13.20 -0.26 10.68
C ILE A 352 -14.26 0.16 9.65
N GLY A 353 -14.01 -0.06 8.35
CA GLY A 353 -14.92 0.37 7.27
C GLY A 353 -16.36 -0.14 7.39
N GLY A 354 -16.58 -1.28 8.06
CA GLY A 354 -17.93 -1.81 8.27
C GLY A 354 -18.82 -0.99 9.20
N VAL A 355 -18.26 -0.04 9.98
CA VAL A 355 -19.05 0.90 10.80
C VAL A 355 -19.08 2.32 10.23
N ALA A 356 -18.55 2.52 9.01
CA ALA A 356 -18.50 3.86 8.41
C ALA A 356 -19.89 4.48 8.20
N SER A 357 -20.88 3.68 7.79
CA SER A 357 -22.26 4.15 7.58
C SER A 357 -22.93 4.55 8.89
N SER A 358 -22.83 3.73 9.93
CA SER A 358 -23.47 4.00 11.23
C SER A 358 -22.81 5.16 11.97
N THR A 359 -21.48 5.26 11.91
CA THR A 359 -20.73 6.36 12.55
C THR A 359 -20.90 7.71 11.83
N ARG A 360 -21.34 7.70 10.57
CA ARG A 360 -21.56 8.92 9.77
C ARG A 360 -22.66 9.83 10.30
N GLU A 361 -23.72 9.22 10.85
CA GLU A 361 -24.89 9.92 11.39
C GLU A 361 -24.78 10.19 12.90
N MET A 362 -23.71 9.72 13.56
CA MET A 362 -23.51 9.91 14.99
C MET A 362 -23.05 11.34 15.34
N GLY A 363 -23.42 11.78 16.54
CA GLY A 363 -22.80 12.97 17.15
C GLY A 363 -21.30 12.75 17.44
N PRO A 364 -20.56 13.84 17.70
CA PRO A 364 -19.09 13.78 17.80
C PRO A 364 -18.61 12.87 18.94
N GLY A 365 -19.23 12.94 20.12
CA GLY A 365 -18.82 12.14 21.27
C GLY A 365 -19.16 10.66 21.12
N SER A 366 -20.39 10.36 20.71
CA SER A 366 -20.84 8.99 20.49
C SER A 366 -20.03 8.31 19.38
N ARG A 367 -19.70 9.03 18.30
CA ARG A 367 -18.83 8.52 17.24
C ARG A 367 -17.43 8.20 17.76
N ALA A 368 -16.81 9.12 18.50
CA ALA A 368 -15.46 8.93 19.01
C ALA A 368 -15.39 7.69 19.91
N ASP A 369 -16.33 7.55 20.84
CA ASP A 369 -16.40 6.40 21.75
C ASP A 369 -16.57 5.07 20.97
N VAL A 370 -17.46 5.03 19.98
CA VAL A 370 -17.69 3.84 19.15
C VAL A 370 -16.44 3.44 18.37
N LEU A 371 -15.74 4.39 17.78
CA LEU A 371 -14.53 4.11 17.01
C LEU A 371 -13.37 3.67 17.91
N ASP A 372 -13.18 4.32 19.07
CA ASP A 372 -12.21 3.90 20.10
C ASP A 372 -12.46 2.46 20.56
N ASP A 373 -13.73 2.06 20.75
CA ASP A 373 -14.09 0.68 21.09
C ASP A 373 -13.67 -0.32 20.00
N HIS A 374 -13.87 0.02 18.73
CA HIS A 374 -13.50 -0.85 17.62
C HIS A 374 -11.98 -0.97 17.46
N TRP A 375 -11.22 0.11 17.63
CA TRP A 375 -9.75 0.03 17.62
C TRP A 375 -9.22 -0.69 18.86
N ALA A 376 -9.86 -0.55 20.03
CA ALA A 376 -9.54 -1.34 21.22
C ALA A 376 -9.73 -2.84 20.94
N PHE A 377 -10.85 -3.20 20.30
CA PHE A 377 -11.13 -4.58 19.91
C PHE A 377 -10.15 -5.10 18.86
N TRP A 378 -9.78 -4.27 17.88
CA TRP A 378 -8.74 -4.60 16.90
C TRP A 378 -7.41 -4.89 17.58
N ASN A 379 -6.90 -3.97 18.40
CA ASN A 379 -5.64 -4.16 19.12
C ASN A 379 -5.69 -5.37 20.06
N TRP A 380 -6.83 -5.63 20.72
CA TRP A 380 -7.03 -6.83 21.53
C TRP A 380 -6.92 -8.12 20.69
N CYS A 381 -7.57 -8.16 19.52
CA CYS A 381 -7.45 -9.30 18.60
C CYS A 381 -6.01 -9.51 18.14
N LYS A 382 -5.26 -8.43 17.87
CA LYS A 382 -3.84 -8.51 17.51
C LYS A 382 -2.98 -9.00 18.68
N LEU A 383 -3.29 -8.57 19.89
CA LEU A 383 -2.59 -8.99 21.11
C LEU A 383 -2.72 -10.50 21.35
N ILE A 384 -3.93 -11.05 21.25
CA ILE A 384 -4.15 -12.50 21.50
C ILE A 384 -3.65 -13.40 20.36
N THR A 385 -3.49 -12.88 19.13
CA THR A 385 -3.00 -13.64 17.96
C THR A 385 -1.53 -13.37 17.63
N LEU A 386 -0.84 -12.56 18.44
CA LEU A 386 0.53 -12.12 18.16
C LEU A 386 1.51 -13.29 18.01
N GLY A 387 1.39 -14.33 18.85
CA GLY A 387 2.27 -15.50 18.77
C GLY A 387 2.14 -16.27 17.46
N GLU A 388 0.91 -16.52 17.01
CA GLU A 388 0.65 -17.16 15.72
C GLU A 388 1.22 -16.33 14.56
N LEU A 389 1.08 -14.99 14.63
CA LEU A 389 1.60 -14.07 13.63
C LEU A 389 3.14 -14.13 13.55
N LEU A 390 3.82 -14.03 14.70
CA LEU A 390 5.28 -14.03 14.77
C LEU A 390 5.87 -15.37 14.30
N ARG A 391 5.30 -16.50 14.74
CA ARG A 391 5.75 -17.83 14.29
C ARG A 391 5.62 -17.99 12.78
N LYS A 392 4.43 -17.67 12.23
CA LYS A 392 4.18 -17.76 10.78
C LYS A 392 5.18 -16.92 9.97
N ARG A 393 5.49 -15.71 10.45
CA ARG A 393 6.47 -14.84 9.79
C ARG A 393 7.89 -15.37 9.93
N LEU A 394 8.25 -15.94 11.09
CA LEU A 394 9.60 -16.48 11.31
C LEU A 394 9.89 -17.69 10.44
N ASP A 395 8.92 -18.59 10.27
CA ASP A 395 9.05 -19.74 9.38
C ASP A 395 9.26 -19.31 7.94
N LYS A 396 8.45 -18.35 7.48
CA LYS A 396 8.62 -17.77 6.15
C LYS A 396 9.98 -17.09 6.02
N ALA A 397 10.36 -16.26 6.98
CA ALA A 397 11.59 -15.49 6.92
C ALA A 397 12.84 -16.36 6.94
N THR A 398 12.84 -17.44 7.70
CA THR A 398 13.95 -18.40 7.76
C THR A 398 14.13 -19.08 6.40
N ARG A 399 13.04 -19.60 5.81
CA ARG A 399 13.07 -20.24 4.49
C ARG A 399 13.53 -19.28 3.39
N GLU A 400 12.93 -18.10 3.33
CA GLU A 400 13.25 -17.11 2.31
C GLU A 400 14.66 -16.56 2.48
N ARG A 401 15.14 -16.38 3.72
CA ARG A 401 16.55 -16.02 3.97
C ARG A 401 17.49 -17.03 3.35
N ASP A 402 17.25 -18.33 3.55
CA ASP A 402 18.15 -19.38 3.06
C ASP A 402 18.19 -19.39 1.53
N ILE A 403 17.03 -19.35 0.87
CA ILE A 403 16.91 -19.25 -0.60
C ILE A 403 17.61 -18.00 -1.15
N GLN A 404 17.31 -16.83 -0.59
CA GLN A 404 17.86 -15.57 -1.10
C GLN A 404 19.34 -15.41 -0.79
N LYS A 405 19.83 -16.03 0.30
CA LYS A 405 21.25 -16.07 0.64
C LYS A 405 22.02 -16.95 -0.32
N GLU A 406 21.54 -18.17 -0.57
CA GLU A 406 22.15 -19.09 -1.53
C GLU A 406 22.22 -18.46 -2.93
N ALA A 407 21.10 -17.91 -3.42
CA ALA A 407 21.06 -17.24 -4.72
C ALA A 407 22.01 -16.02 -4.78
N PHE A 408 22.11 -15.25 -3.70
CA PHE A 408 23.01 -14.10 -3.63
C PHE A 408 24.49 -14.52 -3.57
N ASP A 409 24.82 -15.56 -2.82
CA ASP A 409 26.19 -16.07 -2.68
C ASP A 409 26.66 -16.65 -4.04
N ALA A 410 25.81 -17.39 -4.74
CA ALA A 410 26.07 -17.87 -6.09
C ALA A 410 26.27 -16.71 -7.09
N PHE A 411 25.35 -15.74 -7.11
CA PHE A 411 25.49 -14.57 -7.98
C PHE A 411 26.74 -13.77 -7.65
N THR A 412 27.12 -13.64 -6.38
CA THR A 412 28.34 -12.94 -5.96
C THR A 412 29.60 -13.64 -6.47
N ALA A 413 29.65 -14.97 -6.42
CA ALA A 413 30.79 -15.74 -6.93
C ALA A 413 31.01 -15.53 -8.44
N GLU A 414 29.92 -15.41 -9.23
CA GLU A 414 29.99 -15.17 -10.68
C GLU A 414 30.58 -13.81 -11.06
N GLN A 415 30.49 -12.80 -10.17
CA GLN A 415 30.91 -11.43 -10.49
C GLN A 415 32.39 -11.14 -10.16
N GLY A 416 33.07 -12.05 -9.46
CA GLY A 416 34.52 -11.98 -9.19
C GLY A 416 34.97 -10.67 -8.53
N GLU A 417 36.04 -10.07 -9.04
CA GLU A 417 36.67 -8.87 -8.45
C GLU A 417 35.78 -7.62 -8.45
N ARG A 418 34.75 -7.56 -9.31
CA ARG A 418 33.82 -6.42 -9.41
C ARG A 418 33.06 -6.17 -8.10
N VAL A 419 32.81 -7.23 -7.34
CA VAL A 419 32.07 -7.21 -6.06
C VAL A 419 32.71 -6.26 -5.06
N VAL A 420 34.05 -6.19 -4.99
CA VAL A 420 34.76 -5.37 -4.00
C VAL A 420 34.40 -3.88 -4.15
N GLY A 421 34.33 -3.40 -5.39
CA GLY A 421 33.93 -2.03 -5.69
C GLY A 421 32.46 -1.75 -5.38
N TRP A 422 31.58 -2.68 -5.74
CA TRP A 422 30.14 -2.54 -5.49
C TRP A 422 29.79 -2.61 -4.00
N GLU A 423 30.43 -3.49 -3.25
CA GLU A 423 30.23 -3.60 -1.80
C GLU A 423 30.67 -2.31 -1.08
N LYS A 424 31.83 -1.76 -1.46
CA LYS A 424 32.29 -0.46 -0.96
C LYS A 424 31.27 0.64 -1.23
N MET A 425 30.74 0.72 -2.46
CA MET A 425 29.73 1.72 -2.83
C MET A 425 28.45 1.59 -1.98
N VAL A 426 28.01 0.35 -1.71
CA VAL A 426 26.83 0.14 -0.86
C VAL A 426 27.10 0.53 0.59
N VAL A 427 28.26 0.17 1.15
CA VAL A 427 28.62 0.54 2.54
C VAL A 427 28.72 2.06 2.69
N GLU A 428 29.33 2.75 1.74
CA GLU A 428 29.41 4.21 1.73
C GLU A 428 28.02 4.85 1.64
N TYR A 429 27.13 4.30 0.81
CA TYR A 429 25.75 4.77 0.68
C TYR A 429 24.89 4.50 1.91
N GLU A 430 25.00 3.32 2.52
CA GLU A 430 24.28 2.98 3.76
C GLU A 430 24.76 3.85 4.94
N ALA A 431 26.01 4.35 4.92
CA ALA A 431 26.54 5.25 5.93
C ALA A 431 26.13 6.72 5.74
N ASP A 432 26.02 7.20 4.49
CA ASP A 432 25.57 8.56 4.17
C ASP A 432 24.73 8.59 2.88
N THR A 433 23.43 8.32 3.04
CA THR A 433 22.47 8.31 1.93
C THR A 433 22.27 9.70 1.29
N SER A 434 22.75 10.78 1.92
CA SER A 434 22.53 12.15 1.45
C SER A 434 23.61 12.59 0.46
N ASN A 435 24.85 12.17 0.69
CA ASN A 435 26.00 12.65 -0.10
C ASN A 435 26.68 11.55 -0.93
N ALA A 436 26.55 10.27 -0.56
CA ALA A 436 27.17 9.18 -1.29
C ALA A 436 26.44 8.87 -2.61
N LYS A 437 27.19 8.30 -3.57
CA LYS A 437 26.60 7.84 -4.85
C LYS A 437 25.63 6.70 -4.59
N ASN A 438 24.44 6.79 -5.18
CA ASN A 438 23.41 5.78 -5.00
C ASN A 438 23.74 4.52 -5.84
N PRO A 439 24.00 3.35 -5.21
CA PRO A 439 24.39 2.14 -5.91
C PRO A 439 23.25 1.56 -6.79
N TYR A 440 22.00 1.95 -6.51
CA TYR A 440 20.80 1.52 -7.22
C TYR A 440 20.46 2.40 -8.42
N GLU A 441 21.14 3.54 -8.58
CA GLU A 441 20.93 4.47 -9.68
C GLU A 441 21.78 4.06 -10.88
N VAL A 442 21.29 4.30 -12.09
CA VAL A 442 22.10 4.16 -13.32
C VAL A 442 23.02 5.37 -13.41
N THR A 443 24.33 5.14 -13.51
CA THR A 443 25.35 6.18 -13.60
C THR A 443 25.80 6.48 -15.03
N THR A 444 25.61 5.54 -15.96
CA THR A 444 25.85 5.73 -17.40
C THR A 444 24.59 6.19 -18.11
N SER A 445 24.63 7.42 -18.63
CA SER A 445 23.59 7.93 -19.51
C SER A 445 23.73 7.28 -20.89
N ALA A 446 22.85 6.33 -21.20
CA ALA A 446 22.60 5.97 -22.60
C ALA A 446 22.29 7.26 -23.39
N LEU A 447 22.91 7.44 -24.56
CA LEU A 447 22.69 8.60 -25.43
C LEU A 447 21.20 8.75 -25.73
N LYS A 448 20.55 9.77 -25.16
CA LYS A 448 19.13 10.04 -25.43
C LYS A 448 18.99 10.76 -26.76
N GLU A 449 17.80 10.65 -27.34
CA GLU A 449 17.45 11.43 -28.54
C GLU A 449 17.63 12.94 -28.28
N SER A 450 17.34 13.42 -27.06
CA SER A 450 17.59 14.80 -26.63
C SER A 450 19.07 15.19 -26.61
N ASP A 451 19.96 14.28 -26.21
CA ASP A 451 21.39 14.56 -26.08
C ASP A 451 22.05 14.66 -27.46
N VAL A 452 21.63 13.80 -28.39
CA VAL A 452 22.03 13.87 -29.80
C VAL A 452 21.51 15.16 -30.44
N ARG A 453 20.26 15.54 -30.16
CA ARG A 453 19.69 16.81 -30.65
C ARG A 453 20.43 18.04 -30.13
N LEU A 454 20.84 18.03 -28.86
CA LEU A 454 21.61 19.14 -28.29
C LEU A 454 22.95 19.29 -29.02
N LYS A 455 23.69 18.19 -29.22
CA LYS A 455 24.96 18.21 -29.95
C LYS A 455 24.80 18.73 -31.39
N LEU A 456 23.78 18.24 -32.10
CA LEU A 456 23.51 18.69 -33.47
C LEU A 456 23.14 20.19 -33.53
N ALA A 457 22.38 20.69 -32.55
CA ALA A 457 22.04 22.11 -32.47
C ALA A 457 23.27 22.97 -32.13
N GLU A 458 24.17 22.50 -31.27
CA GLU A 458 25.44 23.16 -30.96
C GLU A 458 26.37 23.22 -32.19
N GLU A 459 26.46 22.14 -32.97
CA GLU A 459 27.20 22.07 -34.23
C GLU A 459 26.63 23.04 -35.27
N GLU A 460 25.30 23.04 -35.46
CA GLU A 460 24.61 23.95 -36.38
C GLU A 460 24.79 25.42 -35.96
N ALA A 461 24.75 25.73 -34.65
CA ALA A 461 25.01 27.08 -34.14
C ALA A 461 26.47 27.51 -34.37
N ALA A 462 27.43 26.59 -34.20
CA ALA A 462 28.84 26.85 -34.48
C ALA A 462 29.09 27.11 -35.98
N ASP A 463 28.41 26.41 -36.87
CA ASP A 463 28.52 26.62 -38.32
C ASP A 463 27.83 27.91 -38.78
N ALA A 464 26.70 28.27 -38.17
CA ALA A 464 26.09 29.59 -38.37
C ALA A 464 27.03 30.73 -37.92
N ALA A 465 27.73 30.57 -36.79
CA ALA A 465 28.72 31.53 -36.31
C ALA A 465 29.94 31.65 -37.25
N LYS A 466 30.27 30.60 -38.01
CA LYS A 466 31.31 30.62 -39.07
C LYS A 466 30.80 31.18 -40.41
N GLY A 467 29.54 31.58 -40.50
CA GLY A 467 28.94 32.15 -41.70
C GLY A 467 28.53 31.13 -42.77
N VAL A 468 28.30 29.85 -42.41
CA VAL A 468 27.78 28.85 -43.33
C VAL A 468 26.33 29.22 -43.71
N PRO A 469 25.98 29.36 -45.00
CA PRO A 469 24.63 29.74 -45.42
C PRO A 469 23.58 28.68 -45.05
N SER A 470 22.46 29.11 -44.46
CA SER A 470 21.32 28.22 -44.19
C SER A 470 20.45 28.03 -45.44
N LEU A 471 19.98 26.80 -45.66
CA LEU A 471 19.09 26.45 -46.77
C LEU A 471 17.61 26.78 -46.48
N HIS A 472 17.22 26.85 -45.20
CA HIS A 472 15.86 27.15 -44.74
C HIS A 472 15.90 27.60 -43.28
N ASP A 473 14.86 28.29 -42.80
CA ASP A 473 14.66 28.64 -41.39
C ASP A 473 14.56 27.43 -40.43
N VAL A 474 14.40 26.22 -40.96
CA VAL A 474 14.34 24.98 -40.18
C VAL A 474 15.63 24.23 -40.48
N SER A 475 16.43 23.93 -39.47
CA SER A 475 17.73 23.28 -39.68
C SER A 475 17.61 21.82 -40.17
N PRO A 476 18.67 21.25 -40.79
CA PRO A 476 18.69 19.84 -41.18
C PRO A 476 18.36 18.87 -40.04
N SER A 477 18.89 19.11 -38.83
CA SER A 477 18.58 18.27 -37.66
C SER A 477 17.13 18.37 -37.22
N SER A 478 16.56 19.59 -37.25
CA SER A 478 15.15 19.83 -36.96
C SER A 478 14.23 19.19 -38.00
N PHE A 479 14.62 19.18 -39.28
CA PHE A 479 13.88 18.48 -40.33
C PHE A 479 13.78 16.98 -40.06
N VAL A 480 14.90 16.31 -39.81
CA VAL A 480 14.91 14.86 -39.52
C VAL A 480 14.10 14.56 -38.26
N HIS A 481 14.28 15.35 -37.19
CA HIS A 481 13.53 15.17 -35.95
C HIS A 481 12.02 15.32 -36.16
N ASN A 482 11.56 16.32 -36.92
CA ASN A 482 10.13 16.49 -37.24
C ASN A 482 9.55 15.25 -37.94
N GLY A 483 10.32 14.63 -38.85
CA GLY A 483 9.90 13.39 -39.51
C GLY A 483 9.82 12.19 -38.56
N LEU A 484 10.79 12.06 -37.65
CA LEU A 484 10.78 11.02 -36.62
C LEU A 484 9.65 11.19 -35.59
N GLU A 485 9.30 12.44 -35.26
CA GLU A 485 8.18 12.76 -34.38
C GLU A 485 6.84 12.40 -35.03
N LEU A 486 6.67 12.72 -36.32
CA LEU A 486 5.50 12.29 -37.10
C LEU A 486 5.39 10.76 -37.16
N GLU A 487 6.52 10.05 -37.30
CA GLU A 487 6.55 8.58 -37.26
C GLU A 487 6.08 8.04 -35.89
N ASP A 488 6.47 8.70 -34.79
CA ASP A 488 6.00 8.35 -33.44
C ASP A 488 4.51 8.63 -33.24
N GLN A 489 4.02 9.76 -33.77
CA GLN A 489 2.59 10.08 -33.76
C GLN A 489 1.78 9.07 -34.57
N GLN A 490 2.26 8.64 -35.75
CA GLN A 490 1.66 7.56 -36.54
C GLN A 490 1.56 6.26 -35.72
N ARG A 491 2.64 5.84 -35.05
CA ARG A 491 2.65 4.65 -34.17
C ARG A 491 1.62 4.76 -33.03
N ARG A 492 1.64 5.87 -32.28
CA ARG A 492 0.73 6.10 -31.15
C ARG A 492 -0.72 6.02 -31.59
N LEU A 493 -1.07 6.65 -32.71
CA LEU A 493 -2.42 6.65 -33.24
C LEU A 493 -2.87 5.24 -33.65
N ARG A 494 -2.01 4.45 -34.32
CA ARG A 494 -2.32 3.04 -34.65
C ARG A 494 -2.60 2.20 -33.42
N VAL A 495 -1.74 2.31 -32.39
CA VAL A 495 -1.94 1.59 -31.11
C VAL A 495 -3.23 2.03 -30.42
N GLN A 496 -3.55 3.33 -30.43
CA GLN A 496 -4.80 3.83 -29.85
C GLN A 496 -6.05 3.33 -30.60
N ILE A 497 -6.02 3.31 -31.94
CA ILE A 497 -7.12 2.80 -32.77
C ILE A 497 -7.36 1.30 -32.48
N GLU A 498 -6.30 0.51 -32.33
CA GLU A 498 -6.42 -0.92 -32.05
C GLU A 498 -6.95 -1.22 -30.64
N LEU A 499 -6.51 -0.45 -29.63
CA LEU A 499 -6.93 -0.62 -28.24
C LEU A 499 -8.33 -0.09 -27.96
N LYS A 500 -8.65 1.08 -28.53
CA LYS A 500 -9.97 1.69 -28.48
C LYS A 500 -10.73 1.19 -29.72
N LYS A 501 -11.24 -0.05 -29.70
CA LYS A 501 -12.34 -0.42 -30.62
C LYS A 501 -13.42 0.65 -30.44
N ALA A 502 -13.54 1.58 -31.40
CA ALA A 502 -14.11 2.91 -31.20
C ALA A 502 -15.62 2.87 -30.92
N GLY A 503 -15.98 2.50 -29.69
CA GLY A 503 -17.34 2.20 -29.29
C GLY A 503 -18.12 3.42 -28.78
N THR A 504 -17.45 4.52 -28.44
CA THR A 504 -18.09 5.75 -27.92
C THR A 504 -17.80 6.96 -28.80
N THR A 505 -18.77 7.86 -28.93
CA THR A 505 -18.71 9.06 -29.78
C THR A 505 -17.53 9.97 -29.43
N THR A 506 -17.22 10.14 -28.14
CA THR A 506 -16.06 10.94 -27.68
C THR A 506 -14.73 10.37 -28.18
N GLN A 507 -14.56 9.04 -28.14
CA GLN A 507 -13.34 8.40 -28.63
C GLN A 507 -13.18 8.52 -30.15
N GLN A 508 -14.29 8.53 -30.90
CA GLN A 508 -14.27 8.79 -32.34
C GLN A 508 -13.85 10.23 -32.66
N ILE A 509 -14.34 11.21 -31.89
CA ILE A 509 -13.93 12.62 -32.01
C ILE A 509 -12.43 12.77 -31.76
N ASP A 510 -11.89 12.15 -30.70
CA ASP A 510 -10.46 12.19 -30.39
C ASP A 510 -9.60 11.64 -31.56
N ILE A 511 -9.99 10.51 -32.14
CA ILE A 511 -9.28 9.90 -33.27
C ILE A 511 -9.31 10.84 -34.49
N ILE A 512 -10.45 11.47 -34.77
CA ILE A 512 -10.57 12.45 -35.87
C ILE A 512 -9.66 13.66 -35.63
N ALA A 513 -9.62 14.18 -34.39
CA ALA A 513 -8.75 15.29 -34.03
C ALA A 513 -7.26 14.94 -34.20
N LEU A 514 -6.84 13.76 -33.75
CA LEU A 514 -5.48 13.26 -33.93
C LEU A 514 -5.12 13.08 -35.40
N ARG A 515 -6.02 12.49 -36.21
CA ARG A 515 -5.83 12.36 -37.67
C ARG A 515 -5.65 13.72 -38.35
N ARG A 516 -6.46 14.73 -38.01
CA ARG A 516 -6.33 16.09 -38.56
C ARG A 516 -4.99 16.74 -38.21
N THR A 517 -4.54 16.59 -36.97
CA THR A 517 -3.24 17.12 -36.54
C THR A 517 -2.09 16.44 -37.28
N LEU A 518 -2.15 15.12 -37.42
CA LEU A 518 -1.17 14.35 -38.17
C LEU A 518 -1.14 14.73 -39.65
N SER A 519 -2.30 14.86 -40.31
CA SER A 519 -2.38 15.33 -41.71
C SER A 519 -1.73 16.70 -41.91
N ARG A 520 -2.00 17.66 -41.01
CA ARG A 520 -1.37 18.99 -41.07
C ARG A 520 0.15 18.90 -40.91
N GLY A 521 0.61 18.06 -39.98
CA GLY A 521 2.03 17.79 -39.78
C GLY A 521 2.71 17.21 -41.02
N ILE A 522 2.09 16.21 -41.66
CA ILE A 522 2.58 15.60 -42.90
C ILE A 522 2.68 16.63 -44.03
N VAL A 523 1.65 17.47 -44.23
CA VAL A 523 1.69 18.53 -45.26
C VAL A 523 2.84 19.51 -45.02
N ARG A 524 3.07 19.92 -43.77
CA ARG A 524 4.22 20.78 -43.42
C ARG A 524 5.54 20.06 -43.70
N PHE A 525 5.64 18.77 -43.36
CA PHE A 525 6.82 17.95 -43.62
C PHE A 525 7.11 17.80 -45.11
N ARG A 526 6.10 17.65 -45.98
CA ARG A 526 6.29 17.62 -47.45
C ARG A 526 6.95 18.88 -48.00
N LYS A 527 6.63 20.06 -47.44
CA LYS A 527 7.29 21.31 -47.82
C LYS A 527 8.77 21.30 -47.46
N LEU A 528 9.12 20.78 -46.27
CA LEU A 528 10.52 20.63 -45.87
C LEU A 528 11.26 19.59 -46.72
N GLN A 529 10.59 18.50 -47.13
CA GLN A 529 11.17 17.52 -48.05
C GLN A 529 11.51 18.14 -49.42
N ALA A 530 10.74 19.12 -49.90
CA ALA A 530 11.08 19.84 -51.13
C ALA A 530 12.41 20.60 -51.05
N THR A 531 12.89 20.91 -49.85
CA THR A 531 14.18 21.56 -49.60
C THR A 531 15.28 20.54 -49.26
N TYR A 532 15.02 19.65 -48.29
CA TYR A 532 16.05 18.79 -47.69
C TYR A 532 16.15 17.39 -48.30
N SER A 533 15.06 16.88 -48.87
CA SER A 533 15.03 15.54 -49.50
C SER A 533 14.09 15.49 -50.72
N PRO A 534 14.34 16.27 -51.80
CA PRO A 534 13.47 16.29 -52.97
C PRO A 534 13.24 14.90 -53.60
N GLY A 535 14.21 13.99 -53.48
CA GLY A 535 14.11 12.60 -53.92
C GLY A 535 12.95 11.85 -53.25
N ALA A 536 12.59 12.21 -52.02
CA ALA A 536 11.45 11.64 -51.32
C ALA A 536 10.11 11.96 -51.99
N LEU A 537 9.96 13.18 -52.52
CA LEU A 537 8.74 13.58 -53.24
C LEU A 537 8.65 12.86 -54.59
N GLN A 538 9.78 12.66 -55.27
CA GLN A 538 9.83 11.89 -56.52
C GLN A 538 9.50 10.42 -56.28
N ALA A 539 10.05 9.82 -55.23
CA ALA A 539 9.76 8.44 -54.83
C ALA A 539 8.27 8.25 -54.46
N LEU A 540 7.66 9.23 -53.77
CA LEU A 540 6.22 9.22 -53.49
C LEU A 540 5.39 9.32 -54.77
N ALA A 541 5.75 10.23 -55.69
CA ALA A 541 5.04 10.40 -56.95
C ALA A 541 5.05 9.12 -57.80
N ARG A 542 6.15 8.35 -57.77
CA ARG A 542 6.28 7.05 -58.47
C ARG A 542 5.41 5.95 -57.87
N ARG A 543 5.08 6.01 -56.58
CA ARG A 543 4.29 4.96 -55.89
C ARG A 543 2.79 4.99 -56.26
N GLY A 544 2.30 6.10 -56.83
CA GLY A 544 0.88 6.28 -57.15
C GLY A 544 0.04 6.47 -55.89
N GLY A 545 -0.86 7.46 -55.87
CA GLY A 545 -1.76 7.66 -54.73
C GLY A 545 -2.94 6.71 -54.81
N GLU A 546 -3.13 5.84 -53.81
CA GLU A 546 -4.42 5.17 -53.62
C GLU A 546 -5.45 6.16 -53.06
N ALA A 547 -6.67 6.11 -53.58
CA ALA A 547 -7.78 6.89 -53.06
C ALA A 547 -8.18 6.31 -51.70
N GLU A 548 -7.94 7.09 -50.63
CA GLU A 548 -8.17 6.80 -49.19
C GLU A 548 -6.95 6.35 -48.35
N GLU A 549 -5.74 6.86 -48.59
CA GLU A 549 -4.66 6.73 -47.60
C GLU A 549 -4.94 7.53 -46.31
N LEU A 550 -5.07 6.83 -45.19
CA LEU A 550 -5.18 7.42 -43.85
C LEU A 550 -3.83 8.01 -43.38
N PRO A 551 -3.81 9.12 -42.61
CA PRO A 551 -2.57 9.79 -42.22
C PRO A 551 -1.65 8.92 -41.33
N GLU A 552 -2.19 7.96 -40.59
CA GLU A 552 -1.43 6.99 -39.79
C GLU A 552 -0.69 5.90 -40.60
N THR A 553 -0.99 5.78 -41.90
CA THR A 553 -0.38 4.82 -42.84
C THR A 553 0.37 5.49 -43.98
N THR A 554 0.17 6.78 -44.22
CA THR A 554 0.87 7.55 -45.26
C THR A 554 2.39 7.45 -45.10
N PRO A 555 3.15 6.98 -46.11
CA PRO A 555 4.60 6.83 -46.01
C PRO A 555 5.31 8.18 -45.83
N LEU A 556 6.06 8.38 -44.75
CA LEU A 556 6.77 9.65 -44.51
C LEU A 556 7.98 9.84 -45.43
N MET A 557 8.59 8.75 -45.92
CA MET A 557 9.76 8.79 -46.81
C MET A 557 10.94 9.60 -46.25
N LEU A 558 11.36 9.26 -45.03
CA LEU A 558 12.64 9.69 -44.46
C LEU A 558 13.82 9.16 -45.32
N PRO A 559 15.03 9.72 -45.20
CA PRO A 559 16.21 9.25 -45.95
C PRO A 559 16.38 7.73 -45.93
N SER A 560 16.17 7.08 -44.78
CA SER A 560 16.24 5.62 -44.64
C SER A 560 15.27 4.84 -45.53
N ALA A 561 14.18 5.44 -45.98
CA ALA A 561 13.15 4.81 -46.80
C ALA A 561 13.39 4.97 -48.32
N LEU A 562 14.43 5.70 -48.72
CA LEU A 562 14.84 5.93 -50.10
C LEU A 562 15.91 4.92 -50.54
N THR A 563 15.94 4.57 -51.82
CA THR A 563 17.03 3.74 -52.36
C THR A 563 18.37 4.49 -52.27
N PRO A 564 19.53 3.80 -52.30
CA PRO A 564 20.83 4.46 -52.33
C PRO A 564 20.93 5.52 -53.43
N GLU A 565 20.43 5.23 -54.63
CA GLU A 565 20.43 6.13 -55.78
C GLU A 565 19.51 7.34 -55.56
N GLU A 566 18.33 7.14 -54.97
CA GLU A 566 17.39 8.21 -54.63
C GLU A 566 17.92 9.13 -53.52
N ARG A 567 18.72 8.59 -52.60
CA ARG A 567 19.40 9.38 -51.56
C ARG A 567 20.52 10.23 -52.13
N GLU A 568 21.38 9.63 -52.94
CA GLU A 568 22.58 10.29 -53.49
C GLU A 568 22.21 11.48 -54.36
N VAL A 569 21.15 11.35 -55.17
CA VAL A 569 20.71 12.40 -56.09
C VAL A 569 19.68 13.34 -55.45
N GLY A 570 19.00 12.88 -54.39
CA GLY A 570 17.76 13.51 -53.89
C GLY A 570 17.74 13.93 -52.43
N CYS A 571 18.84 13.79 -51.67
CA CYS A 571 18.96 14.29 -50.30
C CYS A 571 20.10 15.29 -50.16
N VAL A 572 19.90 16.33 -49.36
CA VAL A 572 20.97 17.26 -48.98
C VAL A 572 22.03 16.53 -48.13
N ALA A 573 23.31 16.86 -48.34
CA ALA A 573 24.42 16.28 -47.61
C ALA A 573 24.22 16.41 -46.08
N GLY A 574 24.59 15.36 -45.34
CA GLY A 574 24.50 15.33 -43.87
C GLY A 574 23.16 14.85 -43.29
N VAL A 575 22.03 15.04 -43.98
CA VAL A 575 20.69 14.63 -43.49
C VAL A 575 20.61 13.13 -43.21
N GLN A 576 21.25 12.31 -44.06
CA GLN A 576 21.36 10.87 -43.85
C GLN A 576 22.11 10.51 -42.57
N HIS A 577 23.21 11.19 -42.29
CA HIS A 577 24.03 10.96 -41.11
C HIS A 577 23.29 11.39 -39.84
N ILE A 578 22.56 12.51 -39.89
CA ILE A 578 21.74 12.97 -38.79
C ILE A 578 20.63 11.96 -38.46
N GLU A 579 19.94 11.41 -39.48
CA GLU A 579 18.98 10.33 -39.24
C GLU A 579 19.67 9.13 -38.58
N GLN A 580 20.83 8.70 -39.07
CA GLN A 580 21.58 7.60 -38.49
C GLN A 580 21.86 7.81 -36.99
N LEU A 581 22.37 8.98 -36.60
CA LEU A 581 22.64 9.31 -35.19
C LEU A 581 21.38 9.26 -34.33
N LEU A 582 20.28 9.85 -34.81
CA LEU A 582 19.00 9.84 -34.08
C LEU A 582 18.41 8.43 -34.00
N ARG A 583 18.54 7.58 -35.03
CA ARG A 583 18.08 6.18 -34.98
C ARG A 583 18.89 5.33 -34.00
N HIS A 584 20.20 5.53 -33.88
CA HIS A 584 21.00 4.87 -32.84
C HIS A 584 20.50 5.24 -31.43
N ALA A 585 20.22 6.53 -31.18
CA ALA A 585 19.63 6.98 -29.92
C ALA A 585 18.23 6.38 -29.68
N GLN A 586 17.40 6.29 -30.73
CA GLN A 586 16.08 5.65 -30.65
C GLN A 586 16.16 4.17 -30.29
N CYS A 587 17.11 3.41 -30.84
CA CYS A 587 17.33 2.01 -30.46
C CYS A 587 17.73 1.90 -28.99
N SER A 588 18.69 2.70 -28.52
CA SER A 588 19.13 2.66 -27.12
C SER A 588 18.00 3.00 -26.15
N GLU A 589 17.34 4.15 -26.36
CA GLU A 589 16.28 4.63 -25.48
C GLU A 589 15.06 3.68 -25.48
N SER A 590 14.67 3.17 -26.66
CA SER A 590 13.53 2.26 -26.77
C SER A 590 13.81 0.92 -26.09
N LEU A 591 15.04 0.40 -26.18
CA LEU A 591 15.44 -0.84 -25.51
C LEU A 591 15.41 -0.67 -23.98
N MET A 592 15.92 0.45 -23.46
CA MET A 592 15.83 0.79 -22.03
C MET A 592 14.37 0.89 -21.57
N ARG A 593 13.52 1.63 -22.30
CA ARG A 593 12.10 1.77 -21.96
C ARG A 593 11.35 0.43 -22.05
N LEU A 594 11.70 -0.42 -23.00
CA LEU A 594 11.15 -1.76 -23.14
C LEU A 594 11.47 -2.63 -21.91
N ARG A 595 12.74 -2.68 -21.47
CA ARG A 595 13.18 -3.37 -20.24
C ARG A 595 12.37 -2.91 -19.03
N ASN A 596 12.22 -1.60 -18.86
CA ASN A 596 11.45 -1.02 -17.76
C ASN A 596 9.96 -1.45 -17.79
N GLN A 597 9.32 -1.43 -18.97
CA GLN A 597 7.93 -1.88 -19.07
C GLN A 597 7.78 -3.39 -18.85
N LEU A 598 8.75 -4.20 -19.24
CA LEU A 598 8.78 -5.64 -18.97
C LEU A 598 8.93 -5.93 -17.46
N HIS A 599 9.76 -5.18 -16.72
CA HIS A 599 9.79 -5.27 -15.26
C HIS A 599 8.44 -4.94 -14.63
N ILE A 600 7.76 -3.88 -15.10
CA ILE A 600 6.42 -3.52 -14.64
C ILE A 600 5.41 -4.65 -14.93
N LYS A 601 5.48 -5.28 -16.11
CA LYS A 601 4.62 -6.42 -16.48
C LYS A 601 4.77 -7.58 -15.50
N SER A 602 6.00 -8.00 -15.22
CA SER A 602 6.30 -9.07 -14.25
C SER A 602 5.68 -8.76 -12.87
N ARG A 603 5.80 -7.52 -12.39
CA ARG A 603 5.23 -7.11 -11.09
C ARG A 603 3.71 -7.06 -11.06
N TYR A 604 3.05 -6.68 -12.16
CA TYR A 604 1.59 -6.77 -12.22
C TYR A 604 1.08 -8.22 -12.14
N PHE A 605 1.82 -9.18 -12.70
CA PHE A 605 1.49 -10.59 -12.56
C PHE A 605 1.67 -11.09 -11.11
N ASP A 606 2.78 -10.72 -10.45
CA ASP A 606 2.99 -11.03 -9.03
C ASP A 606 1.83 -10.48 -8.18
N TYR A 607 1.47 -9.21 -8.41
CA TYR A 607 0.36 -8.55 -7.71
C TYR A 607 -0.97 -9.26 -7.94
N LYS A 608 -1.28 -9.61 -9.21
CA LYS A 608 -2.50 -10.34 -9.56
C LYS A 608 -2.57 -11.68 -8.82
N ALA A 609 -1.48 -12.45 -8.83
CA ALA A 609 -1.41 -13.76 -8.19
C ALA A 609 -1.59 -13.69 -6.67
N LEU A 610 -1.04 -12.66 -6.02
CA LEU A 610 -1.05 -12.52 -4.58
C LEU A 610 -2.35 -11.88 -4.04
N HIS A 611 -2.95 -10.95 -4.79
CA HIS A 611 -3.94 -10.01 -4.24
C HIS A 611 -5.28 -9.93 -4.98
N ALA A 612 -5.38 -10.30 -6.26
CA ALA A 612 -6.61 -10.15 -7.04
C ALA A 612 -7.58 -11.33 -6.82
N ARG A 613 -8.32 -11.32 -5.70
CA ARG A 613 -9.24 -12.42 -5.33
C ARG A 613 -10.71 -12.24 -5.70
N HIS A 614 -11.15 -11.02 -6.02
CA HIS A 614 -12.53 -10.71 -6.40
C HIS A 614 -12.61 -10.02 -7.78
N GLN A 615 -13.78 -10.04 -8.41
CA GLN A 615 -13.97 -9.60 -9.80
C GLN A 615 -13.47 -8.18 -10.04
N GLY A 616 -13.85 -7.22 -9.18
CA GLY A 616 -13.40 -5.83 -9.31
C GLY A 616 -11.88 -5.63 -9.26
N ALA A 617 -11.17 -6.32 -8.37
CA ALA A 617 -9.71 -6.24 -8.29
C ALA A 617 -9.03 -6.90 -9.50
N ASN A 618 -9.60 -8.01 -9.99
CA ASN A 618 -9.15 -8.65 -11.23
C ASN A 618 -9.35 -7.74 -12.44
N THR A 619 -10.50 -7.07 -12.57
CA THR A 619 -10.77 -6.14 -13.67
C THR A 619 -9.77 -4.98 -13.67
N ARG A 620 -9.56 -4.32 -12.51
CA ARG A 620 -8.59 -3.22 -12.39
C ARG A 620 -7.17 -3.67 -12.77
N THR A 621 -6.74 -4.83 -12.27
CA THR A 621 -5.41 -5.37 -12.56
C THR A 621 -5.27 -5.72 -14.04
N ARG A 622 -6.29 -6.29 -14.68
CA ARG A 622 -6.31 -6.55 -16.13
C ARG A 622 -6.20 -5.25 -16.93
N SER A 623 -6.89 -4.19 -16.53
CA SER A 623 -6.77 -2.88 -17.19
C SER A 623 -5.36 -2.29 -17.07
N LEU A 624 -4.69 -2.46 -15.92
CA LEU A 624 -3.30 -2.04 -15.73
C LEU A 624 -2.31 -2.84 -16.61
N VAL A 625 -2.48 -4.17 -16.66
CA VAL A 625 -1.68 -5.04 -17.53
C VAL A 625 -1.86 -4.66 -18.99
N ALA A 626 -3.10 -4.50 -19.47
CA ALA A 626 -3.39 -4.13 -20.85
C ALA A 626 -2.74 -2.78 -21.23
N ARG A 627 -2.80 -1.78 -20.34
CA ARG A 627 -2.15 -0.47 -20.55
C ARG A 627 -0.63 -0.60 -20.61
N ASN A 628 -0.03 -1.46 -19.80
CA ASN A 628 1.41 -1.70 -19.83
C ASN A 628 1.84 -2.48 -21.08
N GLU A 629 1.08 -3.48 -21.52
CA GLU A 629 1.33 -4.19 -22.78
C GLU A 629 1.30 -3.25 -23.99
N SER A 630 0.42 -2.26 -23.97
CA SER A 630 0.37 -1.20 -24.98
C SER A 630 1.69 -0.41 -25.06
N LYS A 631 2.29 -0.11 -23.90
CA LYS A 631 3.60 0.58 -23.82
C LYS A 631 4.76 -0.31 -24.26
N ILE A 632 4.74 -1.60 -23.87
CA ILE A 632 5.72 -2.59 -24.34
C ILE A 632 5.73 -2.61 -25.86
N ARG A 633 4.56 -2.71 -26.48
CA ARG A 633 4.40 -2.73 -27.93
C ARG A 633 4.93 -1.46 -28.59
N LEU A 634 4.60 -0.29 -28.04
CA LEU A 634 5.07 0.98 -28.58
C LEU A 634 6.61 1.08 -28.58
N HIS A 635 7.26 0.67 -27.49
CA HIS A 635 8.72 0.67 -27.42
C HIS A 635 9.37 -0.41 -28.28
N SER A 636 8.77 -1.60 -28.40
CA SER A 636 9.29 -2.64 -29.30
C SER A 636 9.17 -2.23 -30.77
N GLU A 637 8.06 -1.61 -31.17
CA GLU A 637 7.87 -1.11 -32.54
C GLU A 637 8.79 0.07 -32.85
N LYS A 638 9.02 0.98 -31.88
CA LYS A 638 9.99 2.08 -32.03
C LYS A 638 11.42 1.54 -32.23
N TYR A 639 11.82 0.55 -31.43
CA TYR A 639 13.11 -0.12 -31.58
C TYR A 639 13.26 -0.77 -32.97
N GLN A 640 12.26 -1.55 -33.39
CA GLN A 640 12.30 -2.26 -34.67
C GLN A 640 12.33 -1.31 -35.87
N ALA A 641 11.51 -0.25 -35.86
CA ALA A 641 11.53 0.76 -36.92
C ALA A 641 12.88 1.48 -37.01
N ALA A 642 13.49 1.83 -35.88
CA ALA A 642 14.81 2.45 -35.86
C ALA A 642 15.90 1.49 -36.34
N TRP A 643 15.83 0.21 -35.94
CA TRP A 643 16.74 -0.83 -36.39
C TRP A 643 16.63 -1.07 -37.91
N ASP A 644 15.40 -1.15 -38.43
CA ASP A 644 15.15 -1.32 -39.87
C ASP A 644 15.63 -0.09 -40.66
N ALA A 645 15.44 1.13 -40.14
CA ALA A 645 15.97 2.34 -40.74
C ALA A 645 17.50 2.33 -40.81
N LEU A 646 18.19 1.96 -39.72
CA LEU A 646 19.66 1.80 -39.72
C LEU A 646 20.13 0.75 -40.72
N ARG A 647 19.44 -0.39 -40.81
CA ARG A 647 19.73 -1.43 -41.80
C ARG A 647 19.61 -0.91 -43.23
N LEU A 648 18.57 -0.15 -43.54
CA LEU A 648 18.38 0.43 -44.87
C LEU A 648 19.41 1.52 -45.16
N LEU A 649 19.77 2.32 -44.15
CA LEU A 649 20.82 3.34 -44.27
C LEU A 649 22.18 2.72 -44.59
N ALA A 650 22.47 1.55 -44.03
CA ALA A 650 23.67 0.75 -44.27
C ALA A 650 23.64 -0.14 -45.53
N GLY A 651 22.70 0.10 -46.46
CA GLY A 651 22.62 -0.67 -47.71
C GLY A 651 22.13 -2.11 -47.53
N GLY A 652 21.50 -2.43 -46.40
CA GLY A 652 20.96 -3.75 -46.10
C GLY A 652 21.90 -4.66 -45.30
N ASP A 653 23.15 -4.25 -45.09
CA ASP A 653 24.12 -5.00 -44.30
C ASP A 653 23.78 -4.95 -42.80
N VAL A 654 23.53 -6.10 -42.21
CA VAL A 654 23.16 -6.23 -40.79
C VAL A 654 24.37 -6.04 -39.87
N SER A 655 25.59 -6.34 -40.35
CA SER A 655 26.81 -6.29 -39.53
C SER A 655 27.21 -4.87 -39.13
N THR A 656 26.79 -3.88 -39.92
CA THR A 656 27.12 -2.45 -39.75
C THR A 656 26.04 -1.67 -38.98
N VAL A 657 24.91 -2.29 -38.64
CA VAL A 657 23.82 -1.66 -37.87
C VAL A 657 24.21 -1.42 -36.41
N GLY A 658 25.09 -2.26 -35.86
CA GLY A 658 25.55 -2.17 -34.48
C GLY A 658 24.50 -2.50 -33.40
N TRP A 659 23.31 -2.94 -33.79
CA TRP A 659 22.23 -3.35 -32.91
C TRP A 659 21.69 -4.71 -33.33
N ARG A 660 21.23 -5.53 -32.38
CA ARG A 660 20.55 -6.79 -32.73
C ARG A 660 19.10 -6.54 -33.12
N ARG A 661 18.61 -7.33 -34.07
CA ARG A 661 17.19 -7.31 -34.45
C ARG A 661 16.36 -7.83 -33.28
N LEU A 662 15.44 -7.01 -32.77
CA LEU A 662 14.50 -7.42 -31.73
C LEU A 662 13.42 -8.31 -32.34
N ARG A 663 13.37 -9.58 -31.94
CA ARG A 663 12.33 -10.52 -32.33
C ARG A 663 11.22 -10.55 -31.30
N LYS A 664 10.03 -11.05 -31.68
CA LYS A 664 8.90 -11.20 -30.75
C LYS A 664 9.24 -12.09 -29.54
N GLU A 665 10.06 -13.11 -29.77
CA GLU A 665 10.57 -14.03 -28.74
C GLU A 665 11.55 -13.38 -27.73
N ASP A 666 12.16 -12.26 -28.09
CA ASP A 666 13.07 -11.51 -27.22
C ASP A 666 12.32 -10.63 -26.21
N VAL A 667 11.08 -10.23 -26.53
CA VAL A 667 10.24 -9.35 -25.69
C VAL A 667 9.63 -10.14 -24.53
N ARG A 668 10.48 -10.58 -23.62
CA ARG A 668 10.14 -11.38 -22.44
C ARG A 668 10.85 -10.88 -21.19
N THR A 669 10.19 -11.04 -20.04
CA THR A 669 10.76 -10.72 -18.73
C THR A 669 11.91 -11.67 -18.38
N MET A 670 12.83 -11.26 -17.50
CA MET A 670 13.93 -12.13 -17.03
C MET A 670 13.39 -13.46 -16.46
N GLU A 671 12.30 -13.35 -15.71
CA GLU A 671 11.52 -14.49 -15.21
C GLU A 671 10.10 -14.33 -15.79
N ASP A 672 9.72 -15.17 -16.74
CA ASP A 672 8.36 -15.17 -17.29
C ASP A 672 7.36 -15.77 -16.27
N PRO A 673 6.46 -14.96 -15.69
CA PRO A 673 5.49 -15.43 -14.71
C PRO A 673 4.49 -16.42 -15.31
N GLU A 674 4.18 -16.36 -16.61
CA GLU A 674 3.27 -17.32 -17.25
C GLU A 674 3.92 -18.70 -17.37
N GLU A 675 5.21 -18.75 -17.69
CA GLU A 675 6.02 -19.98 -17.64
C GLU A 675 6.13 -20.51 -16.20
N LEU A 676 6.38 -19.63 -15.22
CA LEU A 676 6.37 -20.02 -13.80
C LEU A 676 5.01 -20.58 -13.38
N THR A 677 3.91 -19.97 -13.80
CA THR A 677 2.55 -20.43 -13.47
C THR A 677 2.23 -21.76 -14.16
N LYS A 678 2.63 -21.93 -15.42
CA LYS A 678 2.50 -23.22 -16.16
C LYS A 678 3.33 -24.32 -15.51
N ARG A 679 4.56 -24.02 -15.08
CA ARG A 679 5.45 -24.95 -14.36
C ARG A 679 4.93 -25.28 -12.96
N GLN A 680 4.40 -24.30 -12.23
CA GLN A 680 3.74 -24.52 -10.95
C GLN A 680 2.47 -25.35 -11.10
N ALA A 681 1.68 -25.14 -12.16
CA ALA A 681 0.51 -25.95 -12.48
C ALA A 681 0.91 -27.38 -12.88
N LEU A 682 2.01 -27.55 -13.62
CA LEU A 682 2.57 -28.86 -13.96
C LEU A 682 3.06 -29.60 -12.70
N ARG A 683 3.82 -28.93 -11.83
CA ARG A 683 4.26 -29.45 -10.52
C ARG A 683 3.06 -29.82 -9.65
N ALA A 684 2.06 -28.96 -9.56
CA ALA A 684 0.84 -29.25 -8.80
C ALA A 684 0.05 -30.44 -9.37
N ARG A 685 0.06 -30.64 -10.70
CA ARG A 685 -0.57 -31.79 -11.34
C ARG A 685 0.24 -33.07 -11.10
N GLN A 686 1.57 -33.00 -11.14
CA GLN A 686 2.47 -34.10 -10.79
C GLN A 686 2.30 -34.48 -9.31
N ASP A 687 2.24 -33.50 -8.41
CA ASP A 687 1.98 -33.69 -6.98
C ASP A 687 0.60 -34.29 -6.71
N ALA A 688 -0.44 -33.84 -7.43
CA ALA A 688 -1.78 -34.43 -7.30
C ALA A 688 -1.81 -35.89 -7.78
N THR A 689 -1.09 -36.20 -8.86
CA THR A 689 -0.96 -37.58 -9.37
C THR A 689 -0.16 -38.46 -8.39
N ARG A 690 0.89 -37.89 -7.76
CA ARG A 690 1.68 -38.52 -6.69
C ARG A 690 0.82 -38.82 -5.45
N GLN A 691 0.02 -37.85 -5.00
CA GLN A 691 -0.87 -38.02 -3.85
C GLN A 691 -1.94 -39.07 -4.08
N GLU A 692 -2.51 -39.14 -5.28
CA GLU A 692 -3.49 -40.18 -5.63
C GLU A 692 -2.83 -41.57 -5.70
N ARG A 693 -1.59 -41.67 -6.19
CA ARG A 693 -0.82 -42.92 -6.19
C ARG A 693 -0.49 -43.39 -4.77
N ILE A 694 -0.02 -42.50 -3.90
CA ILE A 694 0.23 -42.80 -2.47
C ILE A 694 -1.05 -43.25 -1.79
N ARG A 695 -2.17 -42.58 -2.08
CA ARG A 695 -3.47 -42.94 -1.53
C ARG A 695 -3.92 -44.34 -1.98
N ARG A 696 -3.74 -44.73 -3.24
CA ARG A 696 -4.02 -46.10 -3.72
C ARG A 696 -3.16 -47.15 -3.02
N LEU A 697 -1.85 -46.90 -2.89
CA LEU A 697 -0.94 -47.82 -2.21
C LEU A 697 -1.30 -48.00 -0.72
N GLN A 698 -1.79 -46.93 -0.06
CA GLN A 698 -2.33 -46.99 1.29
C GLN A 698 -3.66 -47.77 1.38
N GLU A 699 -4.54 -47.63 0.38
CA GLU A 699 -5.80 -48.38 0.28
C GLU A 699 -5.55 -49.87 -0.01
N GLU A 700 -4.46 -50.21 -0.69
CA GLU A 700 -4.02 -51.59 -1.03
C GLU A 700 -3.17 -52.25 0.09
N GLY A 701 -2.81 -51.50 1.14
CA GLY A 701 -2.12 -52.02 2.33
C GLY A 701 -0.62 -52.25 2.15
N GLU A 702 -0.01 -51.63 1.15
CA GLU A 702 1.43 -51.76 0.84
C GLU A 702 2.30 -50.79 1.68
N ASP A 703 3.54 -51.16 1.99
CA ASP A 703 4.45 -50.35 2.82
C ASP A 703 5.02 -49.16 2.02
N VAL A 704 4.41 -47.99 2.27
CA VAL A 704 4.65 -46.72 1.55
C VAL A 704 6.10 -46.23 1.67
N ARG A 705 6.85 -46.66 2.70
CA ARG A 705 8.20 -46.14 3.01
C ARG A 705 9.25 -46.48 1.96
N MET A 706 9.19 -47.67 1.36
CA MET A 706 10.16 -48.09 0.33
C MET A 706 9.97 -47.32 -0.99
N HIS A 707 8.72 -46.95 -1.31
CA HIS A 707 8.40 -46.19 -2.52
C HIS A 707 8.52 -44.67 -2.34
N GLU A 708 8.49 -44.16 -1.10
CA GLU A 708 8.83 -42.77 -0.78
C GLU A 708 10.33 -42.50 -1.02
N GLU A 709 11.21 -43.46 -0.72
CA GLU A 709 12.66 -43.34 -0.94
C GLU A 709 13.05 -43.49 -2.42
N GLU A 710 12.47 -44.43 -3.17
CA GLU A 710 12.64 -44.51 -4.63
C GLU A 710 12.12 -43.25 -5.34
N ALA A 711 10.99 -42.70 -4.87
CA ALA A 711 10.44 -41.46 -5.42
C ALA A 711 11.26 -40.22 -5.05
N GLN A 712 11.97 -40.22 -3.92
CA GLN A 712 12.94 -39.17 -3.56
C GLN A 712 14.20 -39.24 -4.44
N GLY A 713 14.66 -40.45 -4.78
CA GLY A 713 15.74 -40.65 -5.75
C GLY A 713 15.38 -40.17 -7.16
N GLU A 714 14.15 -40.45 -7.62
CA GLU A 714 13.63 -39.92 -8.88
C GLU A 714 13.38 -38.40 -8.83
N GLU A 715 13.03 -37.83 -7.66
CA GLU A 715 12.92 -36.37 -7.42
C GLU A 715 14.30 -35.69 -7.53
N GLU A 716 15.36 -36.28 -6.98
CA GLU A 716 16.73 -35.77 -7.10
C GLU A 716 17.27 -35.89 -8.53
N GLU A 717 16.96 -36.97 -9.24
CA GLU A 717 17.39 -37.17 -10.64
C GLU A 717 16.59 -36.31 -11.64
N ALA A 718 15.32 -36.02 -11.36
CA ALA A 718 14.50 -35.08 -12.14
C ALA A 718 14.83 -33.61 -11.85
N VAL A 719 15.31 -33.29 -10.65
CA VAL A 719 15.89 -31.98 -10.29
C VAL A 719 17.26 -31.78 -10.95
N ALA A 720 17.97 -32.87 -11.31
CA ALA A 720 19.30 -32.85 -11.92
C ALA A 720 19.36 -32.66 -13.46
N ASN A 721 18.31 -32.08 -14.07
CA ASN A 721 18.27 -31.48 -15.45
C ASN A 721 17.81 -32.43 -16.57
N PRO A 722 16.87 -31.99 -17.45
CA PRO A 722 17.26 -31.14 -18.57
C PRO A 722 16.24 -30.03 -18.91
N ALA A 723 16.50 -28.80 -18.43
CA ALA A 723 16.28 -27.53 -19.16
C ALA A 723 16.61 -26.26 -18.35
N GLU A 724 17.22 -26.33 -17.16
CA GLU A 724 17.65 -25.13 -16.43
C GLU A 724 18.97 -24.57 -17.02
N ASN A 725 19.89 -25.46 -17.44
CA ASN A 725 21.16 -25.07 -18.08
C ASN A 725 21.05 -24.66 -19.57
N ARG A 726 19.83 -24.55 -20.12
CA ARG A 726 19.58 -24.10 -21.51
C ARG A 726 18.71 -22.84 -21.59
N ARG A 727 18.47 -22.17 -20.45
CA ARG A 727 17.68 -20.95 -20.43
C ARG A 727 18.53 -19.78 -20.91
N GLU A 728 18.46 -19.48 -22.21
CA GLU A 728 19.02 -18.24 -22.74
C GLU A 728 18.20 -17.06 -22.22
N VAL A 729 18.74 -16.34 -21.23
CA VAL A 729 18.27 -14.99 -20.88
C VAL A 729 18.22 -14.20 -22.19
N SER A 730 17.08 -13.55 -22.48
CA SER A 730 17.00 -12.80 -23.74
C SER A 730 18.14 -11.79 -23.79
N TRP A 731 18.76 -11.66 -24.96
CA TRP A 731 19.89 -10.75 -25.16
C TRP A 731 19.56 -9.31 -24.75
N ILE A 732 18.27 -8.94 -24.76
CA ILE A 732 17.82 -7.64 -24.24
C ILE A 732 18.17 -7.44 -22.78
N TRP A 733 18.55 -8.44 -22.00
CA TRP A 733 18.95 -8.29 -20.59
C TRP A 733 20.46 -8.43 -20.38
N THR A 734 21.19 -8.95 -21.36
CA THR A 734 22.61 -9.29 -21.24
C THR A 734 23.53 -8.45 -22.14
N GLU A 735 22.98 -7.78 -23.14
CA GLU A 735 23.77 -6.99 -24.10
C GLU A 735 23.23 -5.55 -24.19
N ALA A 736 24.14 -4.57 -24.22
CA ALA A 736 23.80 -3.16 -24.35
C ALA A 736 23.68 -2.69 -25.83
N GLY A 737 23.80 -3.60 -26.80
CA GLY A 737 24.06 -3.22 -28.20
C GLY A 737 25.51 -2.76 -28.38
N THR A 738 26.06 -2.77 -29.59
CA THR A 738 27.49 -2.45 -29.81
C THR A 738 27.83 -0.97 -29.65
N THR A 739 26.83 -0.13 -29.32
CA THR A 739 27.02 1.28 -28.92
C THR A 739 26.73 1.54 -27.44
N GLY A 740 26.27 0.52 -26.70
CA GLY A 740 26.23 0.57 -25.25
C GLY A 740 27.63 0.27 -24.71
N THR A 741 28.24 1.23 -24.03
CA THR A 741 29.59 1.08 -23.48
C THR A 741 29.64 -0.08 -22.47
N ASP A 742 30.78 -0.75 -22.28
CA ASP A 742 30.98 -1.76 -21.22
C ASP A 742 30.50 -1.27 -19.84
N ALA A 743 30.54 0.06 -19.63
CA ALA A 743 30.07 0.73 -18.44
C ALA A 743 28.54 0.63 -18.22
N GLU A 744 27.72 0.51 -19.26
CA GLU A 744 26.26 0.33 -19.13
C GLU A 744 25.89 -1.08 -18.67
N LEU A 745 26.60 -2.09 -19.17
CA LEU A 745 26.46 -3.47 -18.71
C LEU A 745 26.96 -3.61 -17.28
N GLU A 746 28.08 -2.96 -16.95
CA GLU A 746 28.61 -2.91 -15.59
C GLU A 746 27.63 -2.26 -14.62
N ASP A 747 26.96 -1.17 -15.01
CA ASP A 747 25.91 -0.53 -14.22
C ASP A 747 24.69 -1.45 -14.00
N ALA A 748 24.24 -2.15 -15.04
CA ALA A 748 23.13 -3.09 -14.91
C ALA A 748 23.45 -4.24 -13.94
N LEU A 749 24.65 -4.83 -14.07
CA LEU A 749 25.13 -5.89 -13.18
C LEU A 749 25.29 -5.39 -11.75
N ARG A 750 25.88 -4.20 -11.55
CA ARG A 750 25.96 -3.56 -10.23
C ARG A 750 24.58 -3.39 -9.61
N ILE A 751 23.62 -2.82 -10.35
CA ILE A 751 22.28 -2.54 -9.83
C ILE A 751 21.57 -3.84 -9.44
N GLU A 752 21.66 -4.89 -10.25
CA GLU A 752 21.04 -6.17 -9.91
C GLU A 752 21.75 -6.86 -8.74
N TRP A 753 23.08 -6.81 -8.68
CA TRP A 753 23.85 -7.34 -7.55
C TRP A 753 23.50 -6.61 -6.24
N THR A 754 23.45 -5.28 -6.27
CA THR A 754 23.11 -4.47 -5.09
C THR A 754 21.67 -4.68 -4.63
N LYS A 755 20.72 -4.87 -5.56
CA LYS A 755 19.33 -5.29 -5.23
C LYS A 755 19.28 -6.68 -4.63
N ALA A 756 20.03 -7.65 -5.18
CA ALA A 756 20.11 -9.00 -4.64
C ALA A 756 20.72 -9.02 -3.23
N ARG A 757 21.79 -8.25 -3.00
CA ARG A 757 22.39 -8.03 -1.67
C ARG A 757 21.35 -7.49 -0.70
N ALA A 758 20.63 -6.43 -1.09
CA ALA A 758 19.60 -5.82 -0.26
C ALA A 758 18.51 -6.84 0.09
N ARG A 759 17.99 -7.61 -0.87
CA ARG A 759 17.00 -8.66 -0.62
C ARG A 759 17.49 -9.70 0.39
N SER A 760 18.69 -10.23 0.20
CA SER A 760 19.32 -11.21 1.10
C SER A 760 19.51 -10.65 2.52
N ARG A 761 20.03 -9.42 2.65
CA ARG A 761 20.20 -8.72 3.93
C ARG A 761 18.86 -8.45 4.62
N ARG A 762 17.84 -7.97 3.91
CA ARG A 762 16.49 -7.70 4.47
C ARG A 762 15.84 -8.97 5.03
N TRP A 763 15.99 -10.12 4.38
CA TRP A 763 15.49 -11.40 4.95
C TRP A 763 16.28 -11.85 6.17
N THR A 764 17.60 -11.66 6.17
CA THR A 764 18.46 -11.96 7.33
C THR A 764 18.07 -11.09 8.54
N GLU A 765 17.89 -9.79 8.33
CA GLU A 765 17.42 -8.85 9.34
C GLU A 765 16.02 -9.21 9.85
N GLU A 766 15.10 -9.62 8.97
CA GLU A 766 13.74 -10.01 9.35
C GLU A 766 13.73 -11.17 10.35
N VAL A 767 14.61 -12.17 10.16
CA VAL A 767 14.76 -13.26 11.15
C VAL A 767 15.20 -12.71 12.50
N GLY A 768 16.17 -11.79 12.52
CA GLY A 768 16.63 -11.13 13.75
C GLY A 768 15.52 -10.32 14.43
N LEU A 769 14.79 -9.52 13.66
CA LEU A 769 13.65 -8.73 14.14
C LEU A 769 12.58 -9.61 14.76
N LEU A 770 12.17 -10.69 14.10
CA LEU A 770 11.10 -11.58 14.60
C LEU A 770 11.49 -12.30 15.88
N LYS A 771 12.76 -12.72 16.01
CA LYS A 771 13.29 -13.30 17.26
C LYS A 771 13.27 -12.27 18.40
N GLU A 772 13.70 -11.05 18.13
CA GLU A 772 13.69 -9.98 19.13
C GLU A 772 12.25 -9.54 19.49
N GLU A 773 11.34 -9.48 18.52
CA GLU A 773 9.92 -9.19 18.74
C GLU A 773 9.24 -10.22 19.63
N HIS A 774 9.57 -11.50 19.44
CA HIS A 774 9.12 -12.58 20.32
C HIS A 774 9.63 -12.39 21.76
N ARG A 775 10.95 -12.20 21.94
CA ARG A 775 11.56 -11.94 23.25
C ARG A 775 10.92 -10.74 23.96
N ARG A 776 10.76 -9.62 23.24
CA ARG A 776 10.13 -8.40 23.78
C ARG A 776 8.69 -8.61 24.18
N ALA A 777 7.93 -9.38 23.41
CA ALA A 777 6.54 -9.66 23.71
C ALA A 777 6.39 -10.49 24.99
N LEU A 778 7.26 -11.47 25.24
CA LEU A 778 7.28 -12.23 26.50
C LEU A 778 7.51 -11.32 27.71
N ILE A 779 8.57 -10.50 27.67
CA ILE A 779 8.90 -9.58 28.77
C ILE A 779 7.78 -8.57 28.99
N SER A 780 7.17 -8.10 27.90
CA SER A 780 6.04 -7.18 27.95
C SER A 780 4.82 -7.78 28.63
N PHE A 781 4.50 -9.04 28.35
CA PHE A 781 3.39 -9.71 29.02
C PHE A 781 3.67 -9.92 30.50
N GLU A 782 4.89 -10.31 30.88
CA GLU A 782 5.25 -10.42 32.30
C GLU A 782 5.20 -9.06 33.00
N HIS A 783 5.68 -7.99 32.35
CA HIS A 783 5.58 -6.64 32.89
C HIS A 783 4.12 -6.23 33.16
N GLU A 784 3.20 -6.48 32.22
CA GLU A 784 1.78 -6.20 32.46
C GLU A 784 1.21 -7.07 33.59
N ALA A 785 1.63 -8.34 33.70
CA ALA A 785 1.20 -9.22 34.79
C ALA A 785 1.64 -8.67 36.17
N VAL A 786 2.91 -8.30 36.32
CA VAL A 786 3.46 -7.71 37.55
C VAL A 786 2.79 -6.37 37.86
N LYS A 787 2.50 -5.55 36.84
CA LYS A 787 1.76 -4.29 37.02
C LYS A 787 0.38 -4.54 37.62
N TRP A 788 -0.33 -5.57 37.18
CA TRP A 788 -1.62 -5.95 37.76
C TRP A 788 -1.50 -6.52 39.18
N GLU A 789 -0.45 -7.26 39.50
CA GLU A 789 -0.18 -7.72 40.87
C GLU A 789 0.13 -6.57 41.83
N ASN A 790 0.90 -5.58 41.38
CA ASN A 790 1.19 -4.42 42.21
C ASN A 790 -0.07 -3.63 42.55
N ARG A 791 -1.05 -3.56 41.65
CA ARG A 791 -2.37 -2.95 41.94
C ARG A 791 -3.12 -3.62 43.08
N VAL A 792 -2.82 -4.88 43.40
CA VAL A 792 -3.40 -5.56 44.59
C VAL A 792 -2.92 -4.88 45.87
N LYS A 793 -1.65 -4.45 45.90
CA LYS A 793 -1.03 -3.80 47.06
C LYS A 793 -1.58 -2.41 47.31
N ASP A 794 -2.04 -1.74 46.25
CA ASP A 794 -2.59 -0.38 46.31
C ASP A 794 -4.05 -0.34 46.80
N ILE A 795 -4.70 -1.50 46.97
CA ILE A 795 -6.09 -1.58 47.46
C ILE A 795 -6.08 -1.35 48.98
N PRO A 796 -6.80 -0.32 49.50
CA PRO A 796 -6.84 -0.02 50.92
C PRO A 796 -7.76 -1.00 51.66
N VAL A 797 -7.29 -2.23 51.90
CA VAL A 797 -8.04 -3.26 52.63
C VAL A 797 -8.41 -2.73 54.02
N GLY A 798 -9.71 -2.70 54.34
CA GLY A 798 -10.25 -2.10 55.57
C GLY A 798 -10.67 -0.63 55.45
N GLY A 799 -10.27 0.07 54.38
CA GLY A 799 -10.71 1.43 54.06
C GLY A 799 -11.83 1.51 53.00
N VAL A 800 -12.26 0.38 52.44
CA VAL A 800 -13.34 0.26 51.45
C VAL A 800 -14.24 -0.94 51.76
N GLU A 801 -15.42 -1.00 51.14
CA GLU A 801 -16.36 -2.12 51.28
C GLU A 801 -15.67 -3.46 50.97
N VAL A 802 -15.87 -4.46 51.85
CA VAL A 802 -15.22 -5.79 51.75
C VAL A 802 -15.48 -6.44 50.39
N GLY A 803 -16.73 -6.38 49.90
CA GLY A 803 -17.09 -6.95 48.60
C GLY A 803 -16.37 -6.29 47.43
N PHE A 804 -16.18 -4.97 47.49
CA PHE A 804 -15.40 -4.24 46.49
C PHE A 804 -13.92 -4.65 46.55
N ALA A 805 -13.31 -4.68 47.74
CA ALA A 805 -11.90 -5.07 47.90
C ALA A 805 -11.65 -6.47 47.33
N GLN A 806 -12.48 -7.45 47.68
CA GLN A 806 -12.39 -8.82 47.16
C GLN A 806 -12.52 -8.86 45.64
N GLY A 807 -13.50 -8.15 45.07
CA GLY A 807 -13.71 -8.09 43.62
C GLY A 807 -12.54 -7.44 42.88
N ALA A 808 -11.99 -6.35 43.42
CA ALA A 808 -10.84 -5.65 42.86
C ALA A 808 -9.58 -6.53 42.89
N ILE A 809 -9.30 -7.21 44.01
CA ILE A 809 -8.19 -8.17 44.15
C ILE A 809 -8.34 -9.31 43.13
N ALA A 810 -9.52 -9.94 43.08
CA ALA A 810 -9.78 -11.06 42.18
C ALA A 810 -9.63 -10.66 40.70
N TYR A 811 -10.11 -9.48 40.32
CA TYR A 811 -9.96 -8.99 38.95
C TYR A 811 -8.49 -8.73 38.60
N ALA A 812 -7.72 -8.08 39.48
CA ALA A 812 -6.30 -7.81 39.26
C ALA A 812 -5.49 -9.09 39.10
N LEU A 813 -5.67 -10.07 40.00
CA LEU A 813 -5.02 -11.38 39.90
C LEU A 813 -5.45 -12.13 38.63
N GLY A 814 -6.73 -12.03 38.24
CA GLY A 814 -7.23 -12.59 36.98
C GLY A 814 -6.59 -11.98 35.74
N GLN A 815 -6.35 -10.66 35.72
CA GLN A 815 -5.61 -10.01 34.64
C GLN A 815 -4.14 -10.45 34.60
N ALA A 816 -3.47 -10.54 35.75
CA ALA A 816 -2.10 -11.04 35.84
C ALA A 816 -1.97 -12.47 35.28
N ALA A 817 -2.87 -13.37 35.71
CA ALA A 817 -2.93 -14.74 35.20
C ALA A 817 -3.20 -14.79 33.68
N MET A 818 -4.05 -13.90 33.16
CA MET A 818 -4.34 -13.81 31.73
C MET A 818 -3.09 -13.41 30.92
N TYR A 819 -2.33 -12.42 31.36
CA TYR A 819 -1.08 -12.03 30.69
C TYR A 819 -0.02 -13.13 30.73
N ARG A 820 0.15 -13.83 31.87
CA ARG A 820 1.06 -15.00 31.93
C ARG A 820 0.61 -16.14 31.04
N LYS A 821 -0.70 -16.36 30.89
CA LYS A 821 -1.25 -17.33 29.93
C LYS A 821 -0.96 -16.93 28.49
N LEU A 822 -0.99 -15.64 28.16
CA LEU A 822 -0.57 -15.15 26.84
C LEU A 822 0.92 -15.35 26.61
N ALA A 823 1.76 -15.08 27.62
CA ALA A 823 3.20 -15.35 27.55
C ALA A 823 3.50 -16.83 27.32
N ALA A 824 2.88 -17.72 28.10
CA ALA A 824 3.04 -19.17 27.94
C ALA A 824 2.61 -19.66 26.54
N ARG A 825 1.47 -19.14 26.03
CA ARG A 825 1.02 -19.45 24.66
C ARG A 825 2.00 -18.96 23.60
N LEU A 826 2.54 -17.75 23.77
CA LEU A 826 3.52 -17.16 22.86
C LEU A 826 4.82 -17.99 22.83
N ASP A 827 5.26 -18.48 23.98
CA ASP A 827 6.46 -19.30 24.11
C ASP A 827 6.29 -20.66 23.41
N VAL A 828 5.18 -21.36 23.73
CA VAL A 828 4.83 -22.64 23.09
C VAL A 828 4.69 -22.50 21.58
N SER A 829 4.06 -21.43 21.10
CA SER A 829 3.86 -21.18 19.67
C SER A 829 5.17 -21.06 18.88
N MET A 830 6.28 -20.69 19.53
CA MET A 830 7.59 -20.62 18.87
C MET A 830 8.29 -21.97 18.74
N THR A 831 7.99 -22.93 19.60
CA THR A 831 8.64 -24.25 19.59
C THR A 831 7.79 -25.33 18.93
N GLU A 832 6.47 -25.15 18.85
CA GLU A 832 5.59 -26.13 18.23
C GLU A 832 5.87 -26.29 16.73
N ILE A 833 5.93 -27.55 16.28
CA ILE A 833 5.91 -27.89 14.85
C ILE A 833 4.56 -27.42 14.32
N HIS A 834 4.58 -26.53 13.32
CA HIS A 834 3.36 -26.07 12.65
C HIS A 834 2.67 -27.25 11.98
N ARG A 835 1.77 -27.93 12.70
CA ARG A 835 0.82 -28.87 12.10
C ARG A 835 -0.08 -28.03 11.22
N GLY A 836 0.16 -28.05 9.91
CA GLY A 836 -0.65 -27.32 8.95
C GLY A 836 -2.12 -27.55 9.28
N ARG A 837 -2.86 -26.46 9.56
CA ARG A 837 -4.31 -26.58 9.75
C ARG A 837 -4.85 -27.20 8.47
N GLY A 838 -5.27 -28.47 8.53
CA GLY A 838 -6.06 -29.08 7.49
C GLY A 838 -7.12 -28.07 7.07
N ARG A 839 -7.22 -27.80 5.77
CA ARG A 839 -8.25 -26.90 5.22
C ARG A 839 -9.56 -27.21 5.94
N LYS A 840 -10.14 -26.23 6.64
CA LYS A 840 -11.53 -26.34 7.08
C LYS A 840 -12.32 -26.72 5.82
N ARG A 841 -12.90 -27.92 5.80
CA ARG A 841 -13.95 -28.28 4.84
C ARG A 841 -14.95 -27.12 4.90
N MET A 842 -15.05 -26.34 3.83
CA MET A 842 -16.29 -25.62 3.62
C MET A 842 -17.35 -26.71 3.43
N PRO A 843 -18.45 -26.71 4.19
CA PRO A 843 -19.59 -27.54 3.83
C PRO A 843 -19.92 -27.17 2.38
N ALA A 844 -19.97 -28.17 1.50
CA ALA A 844 -20.52 -27.96 0.17
C ALA A 844 -21.91 -27.34 0.38
N MET A 845 -22.10 -26.11 -0.09
CA MET A 845 -23.47 -25.64 -0.32
C MET A 845 -24.07 -26.65 -1.31
N PRO A 846 -25.24 -27.23 -1.03
CA PRO A 846 -25.91 -28.04 -2.03
C PRO A 846 -26.09 -27.16 -3.27
N ALA A 847 -25.71 -27.69 -4.42
CA ALA A 847 -25.98 -27.06 -5.70
C ALA A 847 -27.48 -26.75 -5.73
N ALA A 848 -27.83 -25.46 -5.79
CA ALA A 848 -29.19 -25.08 -6.11
C ALA A 848 -29.51 -25.73 -7.46
N ALA A 849 -30.56 -26.56 -7.45
CA ALA A 849 -31.06 -27.18 -8.64
C ALA A 849 -31.37 -26.11 -9.69
N ASP A 850 -31.09 -26.45 -10.94
CA ASP A 850 -31.57 -25.71 -12.10
C ASP A 850 -33.10 -25.58 -11.99
N GLU A 851 -33.59 -24.38 -11.71
CA GLU A 851 -34.99 -24.03 -11.92
C GLU A 851 -35.05 -22.93 -12.99
N GLU A 852 -35.87 -23.26 -13.98
CA GLU A 852 -36.08 -22.59 -15.25
C GLU A 852 -36.64 -21.17 -15.10
N GLU A 853 -36.45 -20.43 -16.20
CA GLU A 853 -37.03 -19.14 -16.53
C GLU A 853 -38.47 -18.95 -16.02
N ALA A 854 -38.70 -17.85 -15.30
CA ALA A 854 -40.00 -17.18 -15.27
C ALA A 854 -39.79 -15.66 -15.25
N ALA A 855 -40.11 -15.04 -16.37
CA ALA A 855 -40.24 -13.60 -16.52
C ALA A 855 -41.36 -13.06 -15.60
N GLY A 856 -41.07 -11.98 -14.90
CA GLY A 856 -42.04 -11.22 -14.11
C GLY A 856 -41.49 -9.82 -13.88
N SER A 857 -42.08 -8.86 -14.59
CA SER A 857 -41.99 -7.42 -14.38
C SER A 857 -42.29 -7.04 -12.94
N ASP A 858 -41.58 -6.05 -12.40
CA ASP A 858 -42.24 -4.92 -11.73
C ASP A 858 -41.26 -3.74 -11.67
N ASP A 859 -41.82 -2.61 -12.07
CA ASP A 859 -41.23 -1.29 -12.22
C ASP A 859 -40.75 -0.72 -10.87
N ASP A 860 -39.61 -0.03 -10.89
CA ASP A 860 -39.33 1.07 -9.97
C ASP A 860 -38.61 2.17 -10.78
N ASP A 861 -39.42 3.15 -11.18
CA ASP A 861 -39.00 4.44 -11.72
C ASP A 861 -38.22 5.21 -10.65
N ASP A 862 -36.95 5.49 -10.92
CA ASP A 862 -36.23 6.63 -10.35
C ASP A 862 -35.60 7.40 -11.53
N GLU A 863 -36.40 8.29 -12.12
CA GLU A 863 -35.93 9.39 -12.96
C GLU A 863 -35.10 10.35 -12.09
N ASP A 864 -33.80 10.45 -12.33
CA ASP A 864 -33.02 11.63 -11.98
C ASP A 864 -32.09 11.98 -13.15
N ASP A 865 -32.34 13.17 -13.70
CA ASP A 865 -31.72 13.80 -14.87
C ASP A 865 -30.18 13.81 -14.85
N ASP A 866 -29.57 13.06 -15.77
CA ASP A 866 -28.16 13.18 -16.17
C ASP A 866 -28.05 14.00 -17.48
N GLU A 867 -28.12 15.33 -17.38
CA GLU A 867 -27.62 16.23 -18.43
C GLU A 867 -26.62 17.25 -17.86
N ALA A 868 -25.33 17.00 -18.10
CA ALA A 868 -24.33 17.96 -18.61
C ALA A 868 -22.91 17.45 -18.37
N ALA A 869 -22.40 16.69 -19.33
CA ALA A 869 -20.98 16.41 -19.47
C ALA A 869 -20.24 17.66 -19.98
N GLY A 870 -19.46 18.31 -19.11
CA GLY A 870 -18.45 19.30 -19.48
C GLY A 870 -17.08 18.64 -19.67
N GLY A 871 -16.59 18.64 -20.91
CA GLY A 871 -15.34 18.01 -21.33
C GLY A 871 -14.09 18.59 -20.63
N VAL A 872 -13.22 17.69 -20.17
CA VAL A 872 -11.88 18.04 -19.71
C VAL A 872 -10.97 18.07 -20.93
N ALA A 873 -10.58 19.29 -21.33
CA ALA A 873 -9.58 19.54 -22.35
C ALA A 873 -8.22 18.96 -21.92
N SER A 874 -7.51 18.45 -22.91
CA SER A 874 -6.15 17.92 -22.81
C SER A 874 -5.14 19.06 -22.74
N ASP A 875 -4.55 19.30 -21.56
CA ASP A 875 -3.41 20.21 -21.42
C ASP A 875 -2.10 19.44 -21.63
N GLU A 876 -1.65 19.40 -22.88
CA GLU A 876 -0.23 19.34 -23.22
C GLU A 876 0.12 20.68 -23.88
N GLU A 877 0.40 21.71 -23.06
CA GLU A 877 1.03 22.94 -23.54
C GLU A 877 2.47 23.06 -23.02
N PHE A 878 3.34 23.27 -24.00
CA PHE A 878 4.79 23.30 -23.95
C PHE A 878 5.24 24.71 -23.58
N PHE A 879 5.97 24.87 -22.47
CA PHE A 879 6.61 26.14 -22.12
C PHE A 879 7.77 26.40 -23.09
N MET A 880 7.66 27.46 -23.90
CA MET A 880 8.83 28.19 -24.41
C MET A 880 8.74 29.64 -23.94
N GLY A 881 9.81 30.11 -23.31
CA GLY A 881 9.98 31.51 -22.92
C GLY A 881 10.24 32.42 -24.12
N GLY A 882 9.90 33.69 -23.94
CA GLY A 882 10.24 34.82 -24.80
C GLY A 882 9.76 36.10 -24.11
N GLU A 883 10.71 37.00 -23.90
CA GLU A 883 10.64 38.29 -23.20
C GLU A 883 9.98 39.41 -24.06
N VAL A 884 9.81 40.61 -23.45
CA VAL A 884 9.73 41.96 -24.09
C VAL A 884 8.32 42.32 -24.64
N GLU A 885 7.64 43.46 -24.40
CA GLU A 885 7.94 44.80 -23.88
C GLU A 885 6.61 45.51 -23.47
N GLU A 886 6.76 46.60 -22.69
CA GLU A 886 5.78 47.63 -22.24
C GLU A 886 4.73 47.29 -21.16
#